data_AF-A0A7Y5VFP2-F1
#
_entry.id   AF-A0A7Y5VFP2-F1
#
_cell.length_a   1.000
_cell.length_b   1.000
_cell.length_c   1.000
_cell.angle_alpha   90.00
_cell.angle_beta   90.00
_cell.angle_gamma   90.00
#
_symmetry.space_group_name_H-M   'P 1'
#
loop_
_entity.id
_entity.type
_entity.pdbx_description
1 polymer ?
#
loop_
_entity_poly.entity_id
_entity_poly.type
_entity_poly.pdbx_seq_one_letter_code
_entity_poly.pdbx_strand_id
1 'polypeptide(L)'
;MSRYLLYILPALLWSVLPAQSQTGDKLLPTENDYYKIVTLPLPEGLVLEVGGLATLPNGNIAASTRRGEVWVIENPYMHNGQYPHYRRFASGLHEILGLAYKDGALYLAQRGELTKLVDKDGDGKADLYETVYAWPLSGHYHEYSFGPIVAPDGSMYVTCNVAFGDQEWWRGESRVPWRGWTLRITPDGKMEPFATGMRSPCGIGLVDGELFYGDNQGDWMGSGGLVHVQKGDFTGHPAGLRWADRPESPVKVRLDDIYNRVDPRFTAPGKDPIKPENIENEIPKLLSDIAKEVPGVKLPAVWLPHGILGISTSEIVTDRSGGAFGPFEGQLFIGDQGQSKIVRVFLEKINGVYQGAAFGFREGFQSGVLRMSWGHDGSLFVGQTNRGWGSTGKAPYGLERLAWTGKTPFEMKEIRAKVDGFEIVFTQPVDKATAANPASYAITGFSYKYHPVYGSPVVNQQNCPIKGIVVADDGLSARLVVDNLRLTYIHEIKAEGVRSYAGNLPLLHNAGYYTLHAIPEGEKLSLPATGHAGHSATGQTGTQKAGASGQTGTKQTGAPQAKPAAGKRITKMPAGWEKADKSITLSTLPGLKYDQGMLTVKAGSKVKLTFTNNDDMPHNVVFVNPGAADEIGKAAMALGLKGPEMQYVPNSPKVLHHTKLLQPGTAETIYFKAPSQPGDYMYVCTFPGHYQVMRGVLRVQ
;
A
#
# COMPACT_ATOMS: atom_id res chain seq x y z
N MET A 1 -3.80 17.35 -85.13
CA MET A 1 -2.60 18.21 -85.21
C MET A 1 -2.78 19.29 -84.14
N SER A 2 -1.96 19.33 -83.08
CA SER A 2 -0.61 19.92 -82.99
C SER A 2 -0.62 21.42 -82.65
N ARG A 3 0.29 21.77 -81.71
CA ARG A 3 0.63 23.10 -81.15
C ARG A 3 -0.41 23.68 -80.14
N TYR A 4 -0.02 24.40 -79.08
CA TYR A 4 1.32 24.72 -78.54
C TYR A 4 1.32 24.83 -77.00
N LEU A 5 2.50 24.78 -76.37
CA LEU A 5 2.77 25.22 -74.98
C LEU A 5 3.40 26.63 -75.00
N LEU A 6 3.27 27.37 -73.89
CA LEU A 6 4.28 28.36 -73.48
C LEU A 6 4.77 28.02 -72.07
N TYR A 7 6.09 27.99 -71.89
CA TYR A 7 6.76 27.77 -70.59
C TYR A 7 7.13 29.09 -69.93
N ILE A 8 7.03 29.16 -68.60
CA ILE A 8 7.90 29.99 -67.77
C ILE A 8 8.44 29.12 -66.64
N LEU A 9 9.76 29.14 -66.47
CA LEU A 9 10.53 28.54 -65.38
C LEU A 9 11.25 29.69 -64.67
N PRO A 10 11.48 29.59 -63.35
CA PRO A 10 12.88 29.50 -62.95
C PRO A 10 13.17 28.55 -61.77
N ALA A 11 14.29 27.85 -61.90
CA ALA A 11 15.22 27.39 -60.87
C ALA A 11 14.67 26.94 -59.48
N LEU A 12 14.58 25.62 -59.27
CA LEU A 12 14.75 25.04 -57.93
C LEU A 12 16.24 24.83 -57.64
N LEU A 13 16.75 25.47 -56.59
CA LEU A 13 18.02 25.13 -55.95
C LEU A 13 17.79 23.95 -55.00
N TRP A 14 18.59 22.89 -55.14
CA TRP A 14 18.63 21.79 -54.19
C TRP A 14 19.32 22.21 -52.88
N SER A 15 18.57 22.24 -51.78
CA SER A 15 19.13 22.19 -50.43
C SER A 15 18.93 20.79 -49.84
N VAL A 16 19.99 20.00 -49.83
CA VAL A 16 20.02 18.74 -49.07
C VAL A 16 20.11 19.09 -47.59
N LEU A 17 18.96 19.16 -46.91
CA LEU A 17 18.93 19.24 -45.46
C LEU A 17 19.41 17.90 -44.89
N PRO A 18 20.40 17.89 -43.97
CA PRO A 18 20.72 16.68 -43.25
C PRO A 18 19.52 16.30 -42.39
N ALA A 19 19.14 15.02 -42.41
CA ALA A 19 18.09 14.50 -41.55
C ALA A 19 18.50 14.70 -40.09
N GLN A 20 17.93 15.71 -39.42
CA GLN A 20 18.02 15.83 -37.97
C GLN A 20 17.38 14.58 -37.38
N SER A 21 18.18 13.75 -36.73
CA SER A 21 17.66 12.67 -35.90
C SER A 21 16.80 13.30 -34.82
N GLN A 22 15.48 13.15 -34.93
CA GLN A 22 14.59 13.42 -33.81
C GLN A 22 14.88 12.39 -32.72
N THR A 23 15.82 12.71 -31.84
CA THR A 23 15.88 12.15 -30.48
C THR A 23 14.72 12.77 -29.70
N GLY A 24 13.49 12.43 -30.09
CA GLY A 24 12.34 12.66 -29.26
C GLY A 24 12.47 11.74 -28.05
N ASP A 25 12.52 12.33 -26.86
CA ASP A 25 12.49 11.57 -25.61
C ASP A 25 11.24 10.69 -25.61
N LYS A 26 11.44 9.40 -25.84
CA LYS A 26 10.36 8.42 -25.91
C LYS A 26 9.80 8.27 -24.50
N LEU A 27 8.70 8.96 -24.23
CA LEU A 27 7.99 8.93 -22.95
C LEU A 27 7.88 7.48 -22.46
N LEU A 28 8.35 7.24 -21.23
CA LEU A 28 8.28 5.92 -20.62
C LEU A 28 6.81 5.53 -20.41
N PRO A 29 6.44 4.26 -20.61
CA PRO A 29 5.07 3.81 -20.38
C PRO A 29 4.62 4.08 -18.94
N THR A 30 3.35 4.46 -18.80
CA THR A 30 2.69 4.67 -17.51
C THR A 30 1.59 3.64 -17.29
N GLU A 31 1.11 3.49 -16.05
CA GLU A 31 -0.02 2.58 -15.76
C GLU A 31 -1.25 2.90 -16.63
N ASN A 32 -1.48 4.19 -16.91
CA ASN A 32 -2.58 4.69 -17.73
C ASN A 32 -2.49 4.25 -19.20
N ASP A 33 -1.33 3.79 -19.70
CA ASP A 33 -1.22 3.23 -21.05
C ASP A 33 -1.79 1.80 -21.16
N TYR A 34 -1.93 1.12 -20.02
CA TYR A 34 -2.35 -0.27 -19.91
C TYR A 34 -3.71 -0.42 -19.23
N TYR A 35 -4.02 0.39 -18.22
CA TYR A 35 -5.27 0.34 -17.45
C TYR A 35 -5.87 1.75 -17.27
N LYS A 36 -6.96 2.03 -17.97
CA LYS A 36 -7.68 3.31 -17.91
C LYS A 36 -8.63 3.33 -16.72
N ILE A 37 -8.57 4.40 -15.94
CA ILE A 37 -9.63 4.73 -14.99
C ILE A 37 -10.68 5.55 -15.75
N VAL A 38 -11.93 5.10 -15.69
CA VAL A 38 -13.09 5.75 -16.31
C VAL A 38 -14.06 6.13 -15.20
N THR A 39 -14.18 7.42 -14.92
CA THR A 39 -15.11 7.92 -13.89
C THR A 39 -16.56 7.76 -14.35
N LEU A 40 -17.43 7.23 -13.48
CA LEU A 40 -18.88 7.21 -13.71
C LEU A 40 -19.47 8.53 -13.19
N PRO A 41 -20.13 9.35 -14.02
CA PRO A 41 -20.78 10.58 -13.57
C PRO A 41 -21.87 10.29 -12.53
N LEU A 42 -21.86 11.04 -11.44
CA LEU A 42 -22.89 10.97 -10.40
C LEU A 42 -23.97 12.05 -10.64
N PRO A 43 -25.26 11.77 -10.35
CA PRO A 43 -26.30 12.79 -10.33
C PRO A 43 -26.00 13.90 -9.32
N GLU A 44 -26.44 15.12 -9.62
CA GLU A 44 -26.29 16.25 -8.70
C GLU A 44 -26.95 15.95 -7.35
N GLY A 45 -26.24 16.24 -6.25
CA GLY A 45 -26.69 15.98 -4.89
C GLY A 45 -26.56 14.51 -4.41
N LEU A 46 -26.23 13.54 -5.28
CA LEU A 46 -26.05 12.14 -4.83
C LEU A 46 -24.71 11.95 -4.11
N VAL A 47 -24.77 11.86 -2.78
CA VAL A 47 -23.63 11.57 -1.91
C VAL A 47 -23.43 10.05 -1.81
N LEU A 48 -22.74 9.47 -2.79
CA LEU A 48 -22.69 8.00 -2.94
C LEU A 48 -21.88 7.29 -1.84
N GLU A 49 -20.75 7.86 -1.38
CA GLU A 49 -19.91 7.32 -0.27
C GLU A 49 -19.87 5.78 -0.22
N VAL A 50 -19.40 5.13 -1.31
CA VAL A 50 -19.67 3.70 -1.58
C VAL A 50 -19.16 2.81 -0.45
N GLY A 51 -20.08 2.05 0.15
CA GLY A 51 -19.82 1.09 1.23
C GLY A 51 -19.85 -0.37 0.80
N GLY A 52 -20.50 -0.68 -0.33
CA GLY A 52 -20.59 -2.02 -0.93
C GLY A 52 -20.89 -1.94 -2.42
N LEU A 53 -20.38 -2.90 -3.21
CA LEU A 53 -20.65 -3.03 -4.65
C LEU A 53 -20.99 -4.49 -5.00
N ALA A 54 -22.00 -4.69 -5.82
CA ALA A 54 -22.31 -5.99 -6.41
C ALA A 54 -22.76 -5.84 -7.86
N THR A 55 -22.12 -6.56 -8.78
CA THR A 55 -22.62 -6.71 -10.15
C THR A 55 -23.85 -7.61 -10.16
N LEU A 56 -24.93 -7.15 -10.79
CA LEU A 56 -26.20 -7.87 -10.93
C LEU A 56 -26.21 -8.74 -12.21
N PRO A 57 -27.01 -9.82 -12.28
CA PRO A 57 -27.04 -10.72 -13.44
C PRO A 57 -27.36 -10.07 -14.80
N ASN A 58 -27.98 -8.89 -14.81
CA ASN A 58 -28.27 -8.11 -16.01
C ASN A 58 -27.14 -7.13 -16.41
N GLY A 59 -26.03 -7.10 -15.66
CA GLY A 59 -24.88 -6.21 -15.89
C GLY A 59 -24.98 -4.84 -15.20
N ASN A 60 -26.10 -4.51 -14.55
CA ASN A 60 -26.19 -3.32 -13.70
C ASN A 60 -25.30 -3.48 -12.45
N ILE A 61 -24.90 -2.37 -11.83
CA ILE A 61 -24.19 -2.39 -10.54
C ILE A 61 -25.14 -1.96 -9.43
N ALA A 62 -25.26 -2.76 -8.38
CA ALA A 62 -25.83 -2.31 -7.12
C ALA A 62 -24.72 -1.69 -6.25
N ALA A 63 -24.97 -0.52 -5.68
CA ALA A 63 -24.04 0.20 -4.82
C ALA A 63 -24.75 0.60 -3.52
N SER A 64 -24.18 0.24 -2.37
CA SER A 64 -24.65 0.73 -1.07
C SER A 64 -23.84 1.94 -0.61
N THR A 65 -24.48 2.82 0.16
CA THR A 65 -23.86 4.04 0.69
C THR A 65 -23.62 3.91 2.19
N ARG A 66 -22.57 4.56 2.71
CA ARG A 66 -22.40 4.74 4.17
C ARG A 66 -23.52 5.55 4.83
N ARG A 67 -24.43 6.14 4.04
CA ARG A 67 -25.63 6.88 4.48
C ARG A 67 -26.89 6.03 4.62
N GLY A 68 -26.80 4.72 4.38
CA GLY A 68 -27.92 3.82 4.63
C GLY A 68 -28.86 3.60 3.46
N GLU A 69 -28.38 3.81 2.23
CA GLU A 69 -29.15 3.59 1.01
C GLU A 69 -28.50 2.53 0.13
N VAL A 70 -29.30 1.89 -0.73
CA VAL A 70 -28.83 1.05 -1.83
C VAL A 70 -29.38 1.61 -3.12
N TRP A 71 -28.52 1.75 -4.12
CA TRP A 71 -28.81 2.28 -5.45
C TRP A 71 -28.50 1.22 -6.51
N VAL A 72 -29.36 1.09 -7.50
CA VAL A 72 -29.09 0.32 -8.72
C VAL A 72 -28.69 1.28 -9.82
N ILE A 73 -27.55 0.98 -10.45
CA ILE A 73 -26.88 1.78 -11.46
C ILE A 73 -27.05 1.07 -12.80
N GLU A 74 -27.91 1.64 -13.63
CA GLU A 74 -28.28 1.17 -14.97
C GLU A 74 -27.33 1.77 -16.02
N ASN A 75 -26.97 0.98 -17.05
CA ASN A 75 -25.93 1.31 -18.04
C ASN A 75 -24.57 1.76 -17.42
N PRO A 76 -23.98 1.00 -16.47
CA PRO A 76 -22.75 1.41 -15.78
C PRO A 76 -21.51 1.40 -16.69
N TYR A 77 -21.57 0.75 -17.85
CA TYR A 77 -20.50 0.75 -18.87
C TYR A 77 -20.53 1.98 -19.79
N MET A 78 -21.57 2.82 -19.71
CA MET A 78 -21.82 3.97 -20.60
C MET A 78 -21.89 3.60 -22.08
N HIS A 79 -22.59 2.50 -22.39
CA HIS A 79 -22.82 2.11 -23.77
C HIS A 79 -23.54 3.21 -24.56
N ASN A 80 -23.24 3.30 -25.85
CA ASN A 80 -23.76 4.30 -26.79
C ASN A 80 -23.50 5.77 -26.37
N GLY A 81 -22.52 6.01 -25.48
CA GLY A 81 -22.21 7.36 -24.97
C GLY A 81 -23.26 7.92 -24.01
N GLN A 82 -24.19 7.09 -23.52
CA GLN A 82 -25.20 7.49 -22.54
C GLN A 82 -24.64 7.38 -21.11
N TYR A 83 -24.96 8.35 -20.26
CA TYR A 83 -24.60 8.33 -18.85
C TYR A 83 -25.39 7.26 -18.07
N PRO A 84 -24.86 6.76 -16.94
CA PRO A 84 -25.56 5.81 -16.11
C PRO A 84 -26.78 6.44 -15.42
N HIS A 85 -27.85 5.66 -15.26
CA HIS A 85 -29.05 6.06 -14.53
C HIS A 85 -29.04 5.44 -13.12
N TYR A 86 -29.38 6.23 -12.10
CA TYR A 86 -29.31 5.84 -10.69
C TYR A 86 -30.71 5.79 -10.09
N ARG A 87 -31.16 4.59 -9.73
CA ARG A 87 -32.44 4.34 -9.09
C ARG A 87 -32.22 3.87 -7.65
N ARG A 88 -32.82 4.55 -6.68
CA ARG A 88 -32.75 4.11 -5.27
C ARG A 88 -33.61 2.87 -5.08
N PHE A 89 -32.97 1.79 -4.64
CA PHE A 89 -33.58 0.50 -4.36
C PHE A 89 -34.02 0.39 -2.90
N ALA A 90 -33.20 0.87 -1.97
CA ALA A 90 -33.47 0.80 -0.54
C ALA A 90 -32.95 2.03 0.22
N SER A 91 -33.50 2.28 1.42
CA SER A 91 -33.11 3.38 2.30
C SER A 91 -33.48 3.10 3.76
N GLY A 92 -32.79 3.73 4.71
CA GLY A 92 -33.08 3.60 6.16
C GLY A 92 -32.20 2.60 6.91
N LEU A 93 -31.12 2.13 6.29
CA LEU A 93 -30.14 1.21 6.87
C LEU A 93 -29.02 1.95 7.61
N HIS A 94 -28.22 1.26 8.43
CA HIS A 94 -27.22 1.86 9.30
C HIS A 94 -25.78 1.60 8.86
N GLU A 95 -25.25 2.48 8.01
CA GLU A 95 -23.87 2.47 7.52
C GLU A 95 -23.45 1.12 6.92
N ILE A 96 -23.91 0.91 5.68
CA ILE A 96 -23.73 -0.35 4.96
C ILE A 96 -22.28 -0.46 4.49
N LEU A 97 -21.60 -1.56 4.83
CA LEU A 97 -20.17 -1.75 4.55
C LEU A 97 -19.86 -3.08 3.84
N GLY A 98 -20.78 -3.48 2.97
CA GLY A 98 -20.59 -4.45 1.89
C GLY A 98 -21.94 -4.83 1.30
N LEU A 99 -21.92 -5.53 0.17
CA LEU A 99 -23.12 -5.86 -0.59
C LEU A 99 -22.85 -7.11 -1.44
N ALA A 100 -23.75 -8.08 -1.40
CA ALA A 100 -23.68 -9.29 -2.22
C ALA A 100 -25.05 -9.58 -2.85
N TYR A 101 -25.08 -10.02 -4.10
CA TYR A 101 -26.29 -10.49 -4.74
C TYR A 101 -26.35 -12.02 -4.69
N LYS A 102 -27.48 -12.58 -4.25
CA LYS A 102 -27.70 -14.03 -4.13
C LYS A 102 -29.20 -14.34 -4.25
N ASP A 103 -29.55 -15.31 -5.09
CA ASP A 103 -30.90 -15.88 -5.23
C ASP A 103 -32.03 -14.83 -5.35
N GLY A 104 -31.84 -13.82 -6.20
CA GLY A 104 -32.83 -12.74 -6.41
C GLY A 104 -32.77 -11.59 -5.39
N ALA A 105 -32.02 -11.74 -4.30
CA ALA A 105 -31.95 -10.79 -3.19
C ALA A 105 -30.58 -10.10 -3.09
N LEU A 106 -30.57 -8.94 -2.44
CA LEU A 106 -29.34 -8.26 -2.01
C LEU A 106 -29.12 -8.49 -0.50
N TYR A 107 -27.95 -9.01 -0.15
CA TYR A 107 -27.51 -9.20 1.24
C TYR A 107 -26.45 -8.15 1.57
N LEU A 108 -26.52 -7.58 2.77
CA LEU A 108 -25.63 -6.50 3.20
C LEU A 108 -25.31 -6.58 4.70
N ALA A 109 -24.09 -6.19 5.08
CA ALA A 109 -23.76 -5.95 6.48
C ALA A 109 -23.95 -4.45 6.78
N GLN A 110 -24.85 -4.17 7.71
CA GLN A 110 -24.89 -2.89 8.43
C GLN A 110 -24.25 -3.07 9.81
N ARG A 111 -24.02 -1.97 10.56
CA ARG A 111 -23.20 -2.00 11.79
C ARG A 111 -23.60 -3.08 12.82
N GLY A 112 -24.88 -3.42 12.94
CA GLY A 112 -25.40 -4.39 13.91
C GLY A 112 -26.02 -5.67 13.35
N GLU A 113 -26.18 -5.82 12.03
CA GLU A 113 -26.84 -7.00 11.46
C GLU A 113 -26.49 -7.29 9.99
N LEU A 114 -26.73 -8.54 9.60
CA LEU A 114 -26.80 -8.99 8.23
C LEU A 114 -28.26 -8.88 7.78
N THR A 115 -28.52 -8.02 6.80
CA THR A 115 -29.87 -7.77 6.27
C THR A 115 -29.98 -8.32 4.86
N LYS A 116 -31.14 -8.90 4.55
CA LYS A 116 -31.55 -9.30 3.20
C LYS A 116 -32.63 -8.36 2.70
N LEU A 117 -32.47 -7.86 1.49
CA LEU A 117 -33.39 -6.99 0.77
C LEU A 117 -34.02 -7.75 -0.41
N VAL A 118 -35.34 -7.69 -0.53
CA VAL A 118 -36.10 -8.34 -1.61
C VAL A 118 -37.12 -7.38 -2.21
N ASP A 119 -37.10 -7.31 -3.53
CA ASP A 119 -38.15 -6.74 -4.39
C ASP A 119 -39.18 -7.84 -4.66
N LYS A 120 -40.43 -7.63 -4.25
CA LYS A 120 -41.49 -8.66 -4.29
C LYS A 120 -42.45 -8.49 -5.44
N ASP A 121 -42.65 -7.27 -5.92
CA ASP A 121 -43.59 -6.96 -7.01
C ASP A 121 -42.92 -6.63 -8.35
N GLY A 122 -41.59 -6.43 -8.35
CA GLY A 122 -40.78 -6.14 -9.52
C GLY A 122 -40.69 -4.65 -9.88
N ASP A 123 -41.11 -3.73 -9.00
CA ASP A 123 -41.10 -2.28 -9.28
C ASP A 123 -39.69 -1.65 -9.22
N GLY A 124 -38.68 -2.42 -8.80
CA GLY A 124 -37.30 -1.96 -8.65
C GLY A 124 -37.00 -1.34 -7.28
N LYS A 125 -37.72 -1.70 -6.22
CA LYS A 125 -37.44 -1.29 -4.83
C LYS A 125 -37.49 -2.49 -3.89
N ALA A 126 -36.88 -2.35 -2.72
CA ALA A 126 -36.97 -3.35 -1.65
C ALA A 126 -38.27 -3.19 -0.86
N ASP A 127 -39.16 -4.20 -0.94
CA ASP A 127 -40.38 -4.31 -0.13
C ASP A 127 -40.13 -4.99 1.22
N LEU A 128 -39.10 -5.83 1.28
CA LEU A 128 -38.74 -6.61 2.47
C LEU A 128 -37.32 -6.27 2.91
N TYR A 129 -37.22 -5.96 4.19
CA TYR A 129 -35.97 -5.82 4.95
C TYR A 129 -35.99 -6.93 6.00
N GLU A 130 -35.26 -8.01 5.76
CA GLU A 130 -35.24 -9.21 6.58
C GLU A 130 -33.90 -9.30 7.33
N THR A 131 -33.92 -9.13 8.65
CA THR A 131 -32.76 -9.40 9.51
C THR A 131 -32.45 -10.90 9.48
N VAL A 132 -31.34 -11.28 8.84
CA VAL A 132 -30.87 -12.68 8.81
C VAL A 132 -30.25 -13.06 10.14
N TYR A 133 -29.43 -12.17 10.70
CA TYR A 133 -28.88 -12.29 12.05
C TYR A 133 -28.37 -10.93 12.56
N ALA A 134 -28.57 -10.64 13.85
CA ALA A 134 -28.12 -9.41 14.50
C ALA A 134 -27.10 -9.68 15.62
N TRP A 135 -26.10 -8.81 15.77
CA TRP A 135 -25.03 -8.91 16.76
C TRP A 135 -24.85 -7.60 17.56
N PRO A 136 -24.26 -7.65 18.77
CA PRO A 136 -24.18 -6.50 19.65
C PRO A 136 -23.40 -5.29 19.07
N LEU A 137 -23.83 -4.10 19.48
CA LEU A 137 -23.15 -2.81 19.30
C LEU A 137 -22.99 -2.15 20.67
N SER A 138 -21.83 -1.53 20.94
CA SER A 138 -21.65 -0.60 22.08
C SER A 138 -22.11 0.83 21.74
N GLY A 139 -22.52 1.06 20.49
CA GLY A 139 -22.82 2.38 19.92
C GLY A 139 -21.58 3.07 19.33
N HIS A 140 -20.38 2.63 19.71
CA HIS A 140 -19.11 3.27 19.36
C HIS A 140 -18.86 3.37 17.85
N TYR A 141 -18.51 4.56 17.34
CA TYR A 141 -18.41 4.88 15.90
C TYR A 141 -17.58 3.86 15.11
N HIS A 142 -16.40 3.50 15.61
CA HIS A 142 -15.48 2.58 14.93
C HIS A 142 -15.92 1.11 14.87
N GLU A 143 -17.04 0.73 15.48
CA GLU A 143 -17.60 -0.64 15.38
C GLU A 143 -18.30 -0.87 14.02
N TYR A 144 -17.50 -0.88 12.97
CA TYR A 144 -17.90 -1.27 11.61
C TYR A 144 -18.09 -2.78 11.50
N SER A 145 -18.84 -3.20 10.48
CA SER A 145 -19.06 -4.60 10.10
C SER A 145 -18.93 -4.70 8.58
N PHE A 146 -17.95 -5.45 8.08
CA PHE A 146 -17.63 -5.51 6.65
C PHE A 146 -18.08 -6.83 6.01
N GLY A 147 -18.58 -6.75 4.77
CA GLY A 147 -19.17 -7.87 4.03
C GLY A 147 -20.70 -7.70 3.83
N PRO A 148 -21.45 -8.78 3.58
CA PRO A 148 -21.01 -10.18 3.58
C PRO A 148 -20.17 -10.52 2.35
N ILE A 149 -19.35 -11.56 2.47
CA ILE A 149 -18.90 -12.35 1.30
C ILE A 149 -19.59 -13.72 1.34
N VAL A 150 -20.14 -14.17 0.21
CA VAL A 150 -20.90 -15.42 0.09
C VAL A 150 -19.96 -16.58 -0.21
N ALA A 151 -19.89 -17.54 0.70
CA ALA A 151 -19.12 -18.78 0.57
C ALA A 151 -19.77 -19.78 -0.41
N PRO A 152 -19.03 -20.77 -0.93
CA PRO A 152 -19.58 -21.76 -1.89
C PRO A 152 -20.75 -22.60 -1.35
N ASP A 153 -20.86 -22.75 -0.03
CA ASP A 153 -21.98 -23.44 0.65
C ASP A 153 -23.20 -22.52 0.91
N GLY A 154 -23.15 -21.28 0.42
CA GLY A 154 -24.18 -20.26 0.63
C GLY A 154 -24.13 -19.55 1.99
N SER A 155 -23.27 -19.97 2.92
CA SER A 155 -23.02 -19.21 4.15
C SER A 155 -22.31 -17.88 3.86
N MET A 156 -22.42 -16.93 4.76
CA MET A 156 -21.89 -15.57 4.60
C MET A 156 -20.90 -15.26 5.71
N TYR A 157 -19.74 -14.73 5.34
CA TYR A 157 -18.77 -14.22 6.29
C TYR A 157 -18.90 -12.71 6.45
N VAL A 158 -18.82 -12.24 7.70
CA VAL A 158 -18.78 -10.82 8.08
C VAL A 158 -17.60 -10.62 9.03
N THR A 159 -16.81 -9.57 8.83
CA THR A 159 -15.71 -9.19 9.74
C THR A 159 -16.08 -7.95 10.55
N CYS A 160 -15.87 -8.00 11.86
CA CYS A 160 -16.30 -6.95 12.78
C CYS A 160 -15.09 -6.18 13.34
N ASN A 161 -15.09 -4.86 13.15
CA ASN A 161 -14.04 -3.95 13.61
C ASN A 161 -14.05 -3.81 15.15
N VAL A 162 -12.89 -3.47 15.73
CA VAL A 162 -12.78 -3.07 17.15
C VAL A 162 -13.21 -1.61 17.38
N ALA A 163 -13.51 -1.26 18.62
CA ALA A 163 -13.68 0.14 19.06
C ALA A 163 -12.33 0.79 19.40
N PHE A 164 -12.31 2.12 19.53
CA PHE A 164 -11.13 2.95 19.87
C PHE A 164 -11.61 4.13 20.74
N GLY A 165 -11.46 4.07 22.06
CA GLY A 165 -12.05 5.06 22.96
C GLY A 165 -11.38 6.44 22.89
N ASP A 166 -12.13 7.51 23.15
CA ASP A 166 -11.63 8.90 23.02
C ASP A 166 -10.32 9.17 23.78
N GLN A 167 -10.15 8.57 24.97
CA GLN A 167 -8.94 8.71 25.80
C GLN A 167 -7.81 7.74 25.41
N GLU A 168 -8.11 6.68 24.66
CA GLU A 168 -7.18 5.62 24.27
C GLU A 168 -7.36 5.27 22.78
N TRP A 169 -7.43 6.29 21.91
CA TRP A 169 -7.80 6.14 20.48
C TRP A 169 -6.85 5.23 19.70
N TRP A 170 -5.63 5.04 20.21
CA TRP A 170 -4.61 4.15 19.66
C TRP A 170 -4.81 2.67 19.99
N ARG A 171 -5.70 2.32 20.95
CA ARG A 171 -5.90 0.94 21.43
C ARG A 171 -7.24 0.37 20.94
N GLY A 172 -7.16 -0.74 20.21
CA GLY A 172 -8.34 -1.50 19.81
C GLY A 172 -9.04 -2.18 21.00
N GLU A 173 -10.36 -2.07 21.07
CA GLU A 173 -11.19 -2.63 22.16
C GLU A 173 -12.36 -3.47 21.64
N SER A 174 -12.50 -4.69 22.15
CA SER A 174 -13.71 -5.50 21.95
C SER A 174 -14.72 -5.18 23.06
N ARG A 175 -15.51 -4.11 22.89
CA ARG A 175 -16.39 -3.59 23.95
C ARG A 175 -17.58 -4.49 24.27
N VAL A 176 -18.17 -5.06 23.22
CA VAL A 176 -19.26 -6.04 23.25
C VAL A 176 -18.82 -7.31 22.49
N PRO A 177 -19.51 -8.46 22.67
CA PRO A 177 -19.16 -9.70 21.97
C PRO A 177 -19.00 -9.50 20.46
N TRP A 178 -18.05 -10.25 19.90
CA TRP A 178 -17.78 -10.35 18.46
C TRP A 178 -17.17 -9.13 17.76
N ARG A 179 -16.76 -8.08 18.49
CA ARG A 179 -15.91 -7.01 17.92
C ARG A 179 -14.45 -7.48 17.86
N GLY A 180 -13.78 -7.34 16.71
CA GLY A 180 -12.48 -7.99 16.43
C GLY A 180 -12.58 -9.47 16.03
N TRP A 181 -13.73 -9.91 15.52
CA TRP A 181 -14.02 -11.30 15.10
C TRP A 181 -14.50 -11.40 13.65
N THR A 182 -14.30 -12.57 13.05
CA THR A 182 -15.05 -13.06 11.89
C THR A 182 -16.25 -13.86 12.38
N LEU A 183 -17.42 -13.55 11.82
CA LEU A 183 -18.65 -14.33 11.97
C LEU A 183 -18.93 -15.09 10.68
N ARG A 184 -19.42 -16.33 10.81
CA ARG A 184 -20.00 -17.10 9.71
C ARG A 184 -21.49 -17.28 9.99
N ILE A 185 -22.34 -16.84 9.06
CA ILE A 185 -23.79 -16.89 9.20
C ILE A 185 -24.34 -17.79 8.10
N THR A 186 -25.07 -18.85 8.46
CA THR A 186 -25.65 -19.80 7.50
C THR A 186 -26.92 -19.23 6.85
N PRO A 187 -27.39 -19.78 5.72
CA PRO A 187 -28.59 -19.28 5.03
C PRO A 187 -29.87 -19.24 5.88
N ASP A 188 -29.98 -20.10 6.89
CA ASP A 188 -31.06 -20.20 7.88
C ASP A 188 -30.89 -19.26 9.08
N GLY A 189 -29.91 -18.34 9.05
CA GLY A 189 -29.74 -17.30 10.07
C GLY A 189 -28.95 -17.72 11.32
N LYS A 190 -28.40 -18.94 11.37
CA LYS A 190 -27.54 -19.37 12.48
C LYS A 190 -26.14 -18.75 12.34
N MET A 191 -25.73 -17.99 13.34
CA MET A 191 -24.37 -17.43 13.44
C MET A 191 -23.43 -18.36 14.21
N GLU A 192 -22.21 -18.52 13.71
CA GLU A 192 -21.09 -19.13 14.40
C GLU A 192 -19.90 -18.15 14.47
N PRO A 193 -19.30 -17.88 15.65
CA PRO A 193 -18.03 -17.19 15.70
C PRO A 193 -16.98 -18.08 15.03
N PHE A 194 -16.21 -17.51 14.10
CA PHE A 194 -15.32 -18.28 13.22
C PHE A 194 -13.86 -18.16 13.63
N ALA A 195 -13.36 -16.93 13.74
CA ALA A 195 -11.98 -16.61 14.12
C ALA A 195 -11.92 -15.23 14.79
N THR A 196 -10.82 -14.92 15.47
CA THR A 196 -10.60 -13.62 16.13
C THR A 196 -9.20 -13.10 15.83
N GLY A 197 -8.91 -11.87 16.20
CA GLY A 197 -7.59 -11.26 15.97
C GLY A 197 -7.61 -10.14 14.95
N MET A 198 -8.80 -9.74 14.49
CA MET A 198 -8.96 -8.61 13.60
C MET A 198 -8.91 -7.30 14.36
N ARG A 199 -8.24 -6.30 13.80
CA ARG A 199 -8.30 -4.92 14.27
C ARG A 199 -9.31 -4.12 13.46
N SER A 200 -8.96 -3.82 12.23
CA SER A 200 -9.78 -3.07 11.27
C SER A 200 -9.84 -3.81 9.92
N PRO A 201 -10.63 -4.91 9.86
CA PRO A 201 -10.64 -5.89 8.76
C PRO A 201 -11.49 -5.43 7.56
N CYS A 202 -11.17 -4.26 6.99
CA CYS A 202 -11.94 -3.65 5.89
C CYS A 202 -11.87 -4.46 4.58
N GLY A 203 -10.77 -5.20 4.39
CA GLY A 203 -10.62 -6.15 3.30
C GLY A 203 -11.19 -7.51 3.66
N ILE A 204 -12.13 -8.00 2.87
CA ILE A 204 -12.66 -9.36 2.94
C ILE A 204 -12.77 -9.89 1.50
N GLY A 205 -12.58 -11.20 1.30
CA GLY A 205 -12.70 -11.83 0.00
C GLY A 205 -12.55 -13.34 0.08
N LEU A 206 -12.78 -14.02 -1.04
CA LEU A 206 -12.54 -15.46 -1.18
C LEU A 206 -11.47 -15.72 -2.24
N VAL A 207 -10.57 -16.64 -1.93
CA VAL A 207 -9.60 -17.22 -2.86
C VAL A 207 -9.88 -18.71 -2.89
N ASP A 208 -10.20 -19.25 -4.06
CA ASP A 208 -10.60 -20.66 -4.26
C ASP A 208 -11.69 -21.19 -3.30
N GLY A 209 -12.53 -20.30 -2.79
CA GLY A 209 -13.61 -20.60 -1.83
C GLY A 209 -13.16 -20.58 -0.35
N GLU A 210 -11.87 -20.48 -0.07
CA GLU A 210 -11.32 -20.25 1.27
C GLU A 210 -11.40 -18.76 1.65
N LEU A 211 -11.60 -18.46 2.94
CA LEU A 211 -11.75 -17.08 3.43
C LEU A 211 -10.40 -16.38 3.57
N PHE A 212 -10.31 -15.19 2.99
CA PHE A 212 -9.19 -14.28 3.20
C PHE A 212 -9.67 -12.91 3.69
N TYR A 213 -8.84 -12.24 4.47
CA TYR A 213 -9.09 -10.87 4.90
C TYR A 213 -7.82 -10.01 4.86
N GLY A 214 -8.01 -8.70 4.82
CA GLY A 214 -6.98 -7.68 4.89
C GLY A 214 -7.19 -6.78 6.10
N ASP A 215 -6.17 -6.63 6.95
CA ASP A 215 -6.22 -5.78 8.14
C ASP A 215 -5.49 -4.44 7.93
N ASN A 216 -5.94 -3.40 8.63
CA ASN A 216 -5.31 -2.08 8.57
C ASN A 216 -4.27 -1.92 9.69
N GLN A 217 -3.16 -1.29 9.34
CA GLN A 217 -2.05 -1.00 10.25
C GLN A 217 -2.53 -0.21 11.48
N GLY A 218 -1.92 -0.50 12.63
CA GLY A 218 -2.17 0.17 13.91
C GLY A 218 -1.60 -0.63 15.08
N ASP A 219 -2.20 -0.53 16.26
CA ASP A 219 -1.75 -1.30 17.43
C ASP A 219 -1.78 -2.81 17.16
N TRP A 220 -0.72 -3.52 17.55
CA TRP A 220 -0.47 -4.94 17.27
C TRP A 220 -0.34 -5.34 15.79
N MET A 221 -0.93 -4.58 14.86
CA MET A 221 -0.90 -4.80 13.42
C MET A 221 0.15 -3.89 12.76
N GLY A 222 1.40 -4.36 12.75
CA GLY A 222 2.55 -3.55 12.33
C GLY A 222 2.50 -3.02 10.88
N SER A 223 1.80 -3.72 10.00
CA SER A 223 1.54 -3.35 8.61
C SER A 223 0.23 -3.99 8.13
N GLY A 224 -0.27 -3.58 6.97
CA GLY A 224 -1.33 -4.32 6.29
C GLY A 224 -0.84 -5.66 5.75
N GLY A 225 -1.77 -6.59 5.50
CA GLY A 225 -1.44 -7.92 4.98
C GLY A 225 -2.67 -8.76 4.67
N LEU A 226 -2.52 -9.68 3.73
CA LEU A 226 -3.48 -10.69 3.32
C LEU A 226 -3.35 -11.92 4.22
N VAL A 227 -4.41 -12.29 4.93
CA VAL A 227 -4.44 -13.41 5.89
C VAL A 227 -5.46 -14.45 5.44
N HIS A 228 -5.03 -15.71 5.32
CA HIS A 228 -5.92 -16.86 5.17
C HIS A 228 -6.56 -17.19 6.53
N VAL A 229 -7.89 -17.28 6.60
CA VAL A 229 -8.64 -17.46 7.86
C VAL A 229 -9.34 -18.81 7.90
N GLN A 230 -9.06 -19.58 8.96
CA GLN A 230 -9.67 -20.87 9.25
C GLN A 230 -10.36 -20.83 10.63
N LYS A 231 -11.32 -21.74 10.84
CA LYS A 231 -12.12 -21.77 12.08
C LYS A 231 -11.23 -22.04 13.30
N GLY A 232 -11.24 -21.13 14.27
CA GLY A 232 -10.44 -21.18 15.49
C GLY A 232 -9.12 -20.41 15.45
N ASP A 233 -8.74 -19.82 14.31
CA ASP A 233 -7.52 -19.00 14.19
C ASP A 233 -7.57 -17.75 15.09
N PHE A 234 -6.38 -17.33 15.55
CA PHE A 234 -6.10 -16.01 16.10
C PHE A 234 -5.17 -15.24 15.15
N THR A 235 -5.66 -14.17 14.51
CA THR A 235 -4.96 -13.49 13.40
C THR A 235 -4.05 -12.32 13.81
N GLY A 236 -3.92 -12.01 15.11
CA GLY A 236 -2.89 -11.12 15.65
C GLY A 236 -3.35 -10.09 16.68
N HIS A 237 -4.52 -9.47 16.54
CA HIS A 237 -4.95 -8.39 17.44
C HIS A 237 -5.61 -8.90 18.74
N PRO A 238 -5.04 -8.68 19.93
CA PRO A 238 -5.47 -9.36 21.14
C PRO A 238 -6.86 -8.95 21.66
N ALA A 239 -7.42 -7.81 21.24
CA ALA A 239 -8.66 -7.29 21.84
C ALA A 239 -9.86 -8.23 21.70
N GLY A 240 -9.96 -8.97 20.59
CA GLY A 240 -11.04 -9.95 20.39
C GLY A 240 -10.98 -11.16 21.33
N LEU A 241 -9.79 -11.48 21.88
CA LEU A 241 -9.60 -12.60 22.81
C LEU A 241 -10.38 -12.43 24.13
N ARG A 242 -10.84 -11.21 24.45
CA ARG A 242 -11.76 -10.93 25.57
C ARG A 242 -12.98 -11.86 25.60
N TRP A 243 -13.42 -12.35 24.44
CA TRP A 243 -14.58 -13.23 24.30
C TRP A 243 -14.23 -14.69 23.95
N ALA A 244 -12.95 -15.05 23.94
CA ALA A 244 -12.50 -16.39 23.52
C ALA A 244 -12.88 -17.52 24.52
N ASP A 245 -13.20 -17.17 25.77
CA ASP A 245 -13.69 -18.10 26.81
C ASP A 245 -15.20 -18.40 26.75
N ARG A 246 -15.93 -17.76 25.83
CA ARG A 246 -17.35 -18.07 25.62
C ARG A 246 -17.51 -19.52 25.10
N PRO A 247 -18.50 -20.32 25.57
CA PRO A 247 -18.65 -21.72 25.18
C PRO A 247 -18.74 -21.98 23.67
N GLU A 248 -19.31 -21.03 22.92
CA GLU A 248 -19.44 -21.08 21.46
C GLU A 248 -18.15 -20.75 20.68
N SER A 249 -17.10 -20.25 21.35
CA SER A 249 -15.83 -19.87 20.74
C SER A 249 -15.02 -21.08 20.26
N PRO A 250 -14.64 -21.15 18.96
CA PRO A 250 -13.69 -22.16 18.49
C PRO A 250 -12.23 -21.84 18.90
N VAL A 251 -11.92 -20.57 19.20
CA VAL A 251 -10.55 -20.08 19.42
C VAL A 251 -9.99 -20.60 20.74
N LYS A 252 -8.77 -21.15 20.70
CA LYS A 252 -8.08 -21.71 21.88
C LYS A 252 -7.03 -20.80 22.50
N VAL A 253 -6.49 -19.84 21.74
CA VAL A 253 -5.62 -18.78 22.25
C VAL A 253 -6.36 -17.95 23.31
N ARG A 254 -5.65 -17.47 24.33
CA ARG A 254 -6.14 -16.60 25.41
C ARG A 254 -5.33 -15.32 25.51
N LEU A 255 -5.91 -14.32 26.17
CA LEU A 255 -5.30 -13.01 26.33
C LEU A 255 -3.93 -13.11 27.02
N ASP A 256 -3.84 -13.95 28.04
CA ASP A 256 -2.61 -14.23 28.80
C ASP A 256 -1.54 -14.96 27.99
N ASP A 257 -1.91 -15.72 26.94
CA ASP A 257 -0.92 -16.31 26.03
C ASP A 257 -0.13 -15.22 25.29
N ILE A 258 -0.77 -14.09 25.01
CA ILE A 258 -0.16 -12.94 24.33
C ILE A 258 0.52 -12.01 25.33
N TYR A 259 -0.18 -11.59 26.39
CA TYR A 259 0.33 -10.55 27.30
C TYR A 259 1.47 -11.02 28.21
N ASN A 260 1.56 -12.31 28.54
CA ASN A 260 2.74 -12.85 29.23
C ASN A 260 3.99 -12.89 28.32
N ARG A 261 3.82 -12.75 26.99
CA ARG A 261 4.91 -12.76 26.01
C ARG A 261 5.25 -11.36 25.50
N VAL A 262 4.27 -10.47 25.39
CA VAL A 262 4.45 -9.08 24.95
C VAL A 262 3.68 -8.17 25.90
N ASP A 263 4.41 -7.36 26.67
CA ASP A 263 3.82 -6.36 27.55
C ASP A 263 2.88 -5.45 26.74
N PRO A 264 1.58 -5.37 27.09
CA PRO A 264 0.62 -4.49 26.42
C PRO A 264 0.81 -2.99 26.73
N ARG A 265 1.70 -2.64 27.68
CA ARG A 265 2.10 -1.26 28.04
C ARG A 265 0.93 -0.35 28.43
N PHE A 266 -0.14 -0.92 28.99
CA PHE A 266 -1.37 -0.18 29.30
C PHE A 266 -1.23 0.87 30.40
N THR A 267 -0.26 0.73 31.32
CA THR A 267 -0.03 1.70 32.40
C THR A 267 1.44 1.83 32.77
N ALA A 268 1.87 3.04 33.10
CA ALA A 268 2.96 3.23 34.06
C ALA A 268 2.34 3.23 35.47
N PRO A 269 2.94 2.56 36.48
CA PRO A 269 2.37 2.53 37.83
C PRO A 269 2.10 3.93 38.37
N GLY A 270 0.82 4.21 38.69
CA GLY A 270 0.38 5.48 39.26
C GLY A 270 0.16 6.64 38.27
N LYS A 271 -0.07 6.37 36.97
CA LYS A 271 -0.43 7.38 35.97
C LYS A 271 -1.58 6.92 35.07
N ASP A 272 -2.26 7.87 34.45
CA ASP A 272 -3.23 7.64 33.39
C ASP A 272 -2.61 6.83 32.22
N PRO A 273 -3.40 6.10 31.42
CA PRO A 273 -2.91 5.41 30.23
C PRO A 273 -2.22 6.39 29.27
N ILE A 274 -0.98 6.08 28.88
CA ILE A 274 -0.22 6.85 27.89
C ILE A 274 -0.06 5.98 26.65
N LYS A 275 -0.26 6.58 25.47
CA LYS A 275 0.01 5.95 24.17
C LYS A 275 1.38 5.27 24.15
N PRO A 276 1.46 3.96 23.91
CA PRO A 276 2.74 3.27 23.76
C PRO A 276 3.52 3.83 22.57
N GLU A 277 4.77 4.20 22.80
CA GLU A 277 5.70 4.67 21.76
C GLU A 277 6.72 3.58 21.42
N ASN A 278 7.27 3.63 20.20
CA ASN A 278 8.27 2.65 19.75
C ASN A 278 9.60 2.86 20.46
N ILE A 279 10.09 1.82 21.15
CA ILE A 279 11.41 1.79 21.77
C ILE A 279 12.44 1.38 20.69
N GLU A 280 13.28 2.31 20.25
CA GLU A 280 14.17 2.11 19.10
C GLU A 280 15.13 0.92 19.27
N ASN A 281 15.79 0.82 20.43
CA ASN A 281 16.79 -0.22 20.74
C ASN A 281 16.22 -1.48 21.42
N GLU A 282 14.90 -1.67 21.40
CA GLU A 282 14.26 -2.89 21.91
C GLU A 282 14.50 -4.07 20.95
N ILE A 283 14.88 -5.23 21.50
CA ILE A 283 14.98 -6.48 20.74
C ILE A 283 13.59 -6.82 20.19
N PRO A 284 13.39 -6.82 18.86
CA PRO A 284 12.07 -6.94 18.27
C PRO A 284 11.53 -8.37 18.41
N LYS A 285 10.36 -8.52 19.02
CA LYS A 285 9.55 -9.75 18.92
C LYS A 285 8.71 -9.69 17.65
N LEU A 286 8.67 -10.78 16.88
CA LEU A 286 7.86 -10.90 15.67
C LEU A 286 6.60 -11.72 15.96
N LEU A 287 5.53 -11.51 15.20
CA LEU A 287 4.32 -12.36 15.30
C LEU A 287 4.64 -13.84 15.02
N SER A 288 5.64 -14.11 14.17
CA SER A 288 6.15 -15.45 13.91
C SER A 288 6.89 -16.08 15.07
N ASP A 289 7.38 -15.31 16.05
CA ASP A 289 7.95 -15.87 17.27
C ASP A 289 6.84 -16.29 18.24
N ILE A 290 5.79 -15.47 18.37
CA ILE A 290 4.59 -15.83 19.14
C ILE A 290 3.92 -17.08 18.55
N ALA A 291 3.85 -17.21 17.22
CA ALA A 291 3.27 -18.38 16.56
C ALA A 291 4.06 -19.69 16.75
N LYS A 292 5.36 -19.64 17.09
CA LYS A 292 6.13 -20.83 17.49
C LYS A 292 5.80 -21.28 18.92
N GLU A 293 5.41 -20.34 19.78
CA GLU A 293 5.16 -20.57 21.20
C GLU A 293 3.68 -20.79 21.55
N VAL A 294 2.76 -20.32 20.70
CA VAL A 294 1.30 -20.32 20.93
C VAL A 294 0.59 -20.93 19.71
N PRO A 295 0.17 -22.21 19.78
CA PRO A 295 -0.60 -22.84 18.73
C PRO A 295 -1.93 -22.11 18.44
N GLY A 296 -2.27 -21.93 17.17
CA GLY A 296 -3.48 -21.22 16.73
C GLY A 296 -3.26 -19.75 16.36
N VAL A 297 -2.07 -19.18 16.58
CA VAL A 297 -1.69 -17.89 15.99
C VAL A 297 -1.48 -18.05 14.48
N LYS A 298 -2.17 -17.24 13.69
CA LYS A 298 -2.12 -17.25 12.22
C LYS A 298 -1.27 -16.12 11.70
N LEU A 299 -0.33 -16.43 10.80
CA LEU A 299 0.50 -15.44 10.12
C LEU A 299 -0.19 -14.95 8.82
N PRO A 300 -0.01 -13.67 8.43
CA PRO A 300 -0.39 -13.22 7.09
C PRO A 300 0.34 -14.02 6.02
N ALA A 301 -0.39 -14.47 5.01
CA ALA A 301 0.18 -15.17 3.85
C ALA A 301 1.09 -14.22 3.04
N VAL A 302 0.63 -12.97 2.84
CA VAL A 302 1.40 -11.92 2.18
C VAL A 302 1.27 -10.61 2.93
N TRP A 303 2.38 -10.04 3.38
CA TRP A 303 2.41 -8.69 3.93
C TRP A 303 2.38 -7.63 2.82
N LEU A 304 1.67 -6.53 3.08
CA LEU A 304 1.63 -5.33 2.23
C LEU A 304 2.39 -4.21 2.95
N PRO A 305 3.64 -3.88 2.55
CA PRO A 305 4.48 -2.97 3.33
C PRO A 305 3.90 -1.56 3.44
N HIS A 306 3.67 -1.12 4.68
CA HIS A 306 2.99 0.12 5.01
C HIS A 306 3.68 1.35 4.40
N GLY A 307 2.88 2.23 3.81
CA GLY A 307 3.33 3.42 3.08
C GLY A 307 3.82 3.14 1.66
N ILE A 308 4.10 1.87 1.31
CA ILE A 308 4.60 1.46 -0.02
C ILE A 308 3.51 0.76 -0.83
N LEU A 309 2.85 -0.25 -0.27
CA LEU A 309 1.75 -0.99 -0.90
C LEU A 309 0.38 -0.67 -0.28
N GLY A 310 0.27 0.49 0.38
CA GLY A 310 -0.95 0.95 1.03
C GLY A 310 -0.74 1.35 2.49
N ILE A 311 -1.79 1.87 3.10
CA ILE A 311 -1.85 2.18 4.55
C ILE A 311 -3.15 1.68 5.21
N SER A 312 -4.21 1.45 4.43
CA SER A 312 -5.55 1.03 4.86
C SER A 312 -6.14 0.12 3.77
N THR A 313 -5.81 -1.17 3.86
CA THR A 313 -6.24 -2.22 2.91
C THR A 313 -7.77 -2.36 2.91
N SER A 314 -8.36 -2.47 1.74
CA SER A 314 -9.80 -2.67 1.55
C SER A 314 -10.07 -3.96 0.75
N GLU A 315 -11.17 -4.03 0.00
CA GLU A 315 -11.71 -5.26 -0.59
C GLU A 315 -10.69 -6.07 -1.41
N ILE A 316 -10.84 -7.40 -1.37
CA ILE A 316 -9.95 -8.37 -2.03
C ILE A 316 -10.75 -9.09 -3.12
N VAL A 317 -10.35 -8.95 -4.38
CA VAL A 317 -10.96 -9.66 -5.51
C VAL A 317 -9.93 -10.54 -6.22
N THR A 318 -10.33 -11.74 -6.64
CA THR A 318 -9.51 -12.62 -7.50
C THR A 318 -9.81 -12.32 -8.96
N ASP A 319 -8.80 -12.19 -9.82
CA ASP A 319 -8.96 -12.15 -11.26
C ASP A 319 -9.47 -13.51 -11.77
N ARG A 320 -10.68 -13.48 -12.32
CA ARG A 320 -11.37 -14.64 -12.95
C ARG A 320 -11.91 -14.24 -14.31
N SER A 321 -11.27 -13.26 -14.96
CA SER A 321 -11.74 -12.62 -16.17
C SER A 321 -11.47 -13.46 -17.44
N GLY A 322 -10.81 -14.60 -17.32
CA GLY A 322 -10.34 -15.39 -18.46
C GLY A 322 -9.25 -14.66 -19.25
N GLY A 323 -8.51 -13.76 -18.62
CA GLY A 323 -7.54 -12.86 -19.26
C GLY A 323 -8.15 -11.61 -19.89
N ALA A 324 -9.46 -11.34 -19.76
CA ALA A 324 -10.07 -10.09 -20.20
C ALA A 324 -9.58 -8.86 -19.42
N PHE A 325 -8.97 -9.06 -18.25
CA PHE A 325 -8.29 -8.03 -17.46
C PHE A 325 -6.75 -8.02 -17.63
N GLY A 326 -6.24 -8.70 -18.66
CA GLY A 326 -4.82 -8.74 -18.99
C GLY A 326 -4.09 -9.98 -18.46
N PRO A 327 -2.77 -9.92 -18.23
CA PRO A 327 -1.92 -11.12 -18.07
C PRO A 327 -1.97 -11.77 -16.67
N PHE A 328 -2.85 -11.31 -15.78
CA PHE A 328 -2.81 -11.57 -14.33
C PHE A 328 -3.91 -12.51 -13.81
N GLU A 329 -4.58 -13.26 -14.70
CA GLU A 329 -5.56 -14.30 -14.36
C GLU A 329 -5.15 -15.15 -13.13
N GLY A 330 -6.08 -15.33 -12.19
CA GLY A 330 -5.87 -16.06 -10.94
C GLY A 330 -5.13 -15.29 -9.84
N GLN A 331 -4.61 -14.09 -10.11
CA GLN A 331 -3.99 -13.23 -9.08
C GLN A 331 -5.03 -12.39 -8.36
N LEU A 332 -4.64 -11.81 -7.22
CA LEU A 332 -5.52 -11.01 -6.38
C LEU A 332 -5.27 -9.52 -6.60
N PHE A 333 -6.34 -8.74 -6.57
CA PHE A 333 -6.30 -7.28 -6.50
C PHE A 333 -6.87 -6.84 -5.15
N ILE A 334 -6.11 -6.01 -4.44
CA ILE A 334 -6.46 -5.52 -3.11
C ILE A 334 -6.51 -4.00 -3.17
N GLY A 335 -7.63 -3.41 -2.76
CA GLY A 335 -7.79 -1.97 -2.70
C GLY A 335 -7.03 -1.35 -1.52
N ASP A 336 -6.73 -0.05 -1.61
CA ASP A 336 -6.23 0.73 -0.48
C ASP A 336 -6.98 2.07 -0.38
N GLN A 337 -7.63 2.29 0.76
CA GLN A 337 -8.41 3.50 1.01
C GLN A 337 -7.49 4.72 1.15
N GLY A 338 -6.35 4.60 1.84
CA GLY A 338 -5.53 5.77 2.19
C GLY A 338 -4.65 6.32 1.06
N GLN A 339 -4.16 5.47 0.16
CA GLN A 339 -3.32 5.84 -0.98
C GLN A 339 -4.07 5.86 -2.32
N SER A 340 -5.39 5.63 -2.32
CA SER A 340 -6.26 5.69 -3.51
C SER A 340 -5.71 4.87 -4.67
N LYS A 341 -5.46 3.58 -4.39
CA LYS A 341 -4.81 2.66 -5.32
C LYS A 341 -5.30 1.22 -5.17
N ILE A 342 -4.89 0.39 -6.12
CA ILE A 342 -5.01 -1.05 -6.09
C ILE A 342 -3.60 -1.63 -6.15
N VAL A 343 -3.35 -2.68 -5.37
CA VAL A 343 -2.13 -3.49 -5.41
C VAL A 343 -2.45 -4.91 -5.89
N ARG A 344 -1.47 -5.57 -6.52
CA ARG A 344 -1.60 -6.92 -7.07
C ARG A 344 -0.85 -7.91 -6.19
N VAL A 345 -1.41 -9.10 -5.98
CA VAL A 345 -0.77 -10.18 -5.20
C VAL A 345 -0.78 -11.48 -6.00
N PHE A 346 0.42 -12.03 -6.23
CA PHE A 346 0.61 -13.41 -6.62
C PHE A 346 0.66 -14.27 -5.36
N LEU A 347 -0.14 -15.34 -5.30
CA LEU A 347 -0.23 -16.26 -4.18
C LEU A 347 0.20 -17.67 -4.63
N GLU A 348 0.95 -18.39 -3.80
CA GLU A 348 1.26 -19.80 -3.98
C GLU A 348 1.12 -20.58 -2.66
N LYS A 349 0.95 -21.90 -2.74
CA LYS A 349 0.77 -22.79 -1.59
C LYS A 349 1.90 -23.81 -1.57
N ILE A 350 2.84 -23.68 -0.64
CA ILE A 350 4.02 -24.55 -0.52
C ILE A 350 3.91 -25.33 0.79
N ASN A 351 3.98 -26.66 0.71
CA ASN A 351 3.82 -27.57 1.86
C ASN A 351 2.53 -27.30 2.66
N GLY A 352 1.44 -26.96 1.96
CA GLY A 352 0.14 -26.59 2.55
C GLY A 352 0.02 -25.15 3.06
N VAL A 353 1.12 -24.39 3.13
CA VAL A 353 1.17 -23.01 3.64
C VAL A 353 1.04 -22.01 2.51
N TYR A 354 0.11 -21.05 2.64
CA TYR A 354 0.00 -19.93 1.71
C TYR A 354 1.10 -18.89 1.93
N GLN A 355 1.69 -18.44 0.83
CA GLN A 355 2.70 -17.39 0.78
C GLN A 355 2.71 -16.73 -0.60
N GLY A 356 3.56 -15.72 -0.84
CA GLY A 356 3.63 -15.10 -2.17
C GLY A 356 4.13 -13.66 -2.16
N ALA A 357 3.94 -12.97 -3.29
CA ALA A 357 4.47 -11.63 -3.54
C ALA A 357 3.39 -10.59 -3.85
N ALA A 358 3.54 -9.41 -3.27
CA ALA A 358 2.74 -8.24 -3.56
C ALA A 358 3.50 -7.21 -4.41
N PHE A 359 2.77 -6.48 -5.27
CA PHE A 359 3.29 -5.54 -6.26
C PHE A 359 2.41 -4.28 -6.30
N GLY A 360 2.98 -3.16 -6.77
CA GLY A 360 2.16 -2.05 -7.28
C GLY A 360 1.32 -2.48 -8.49
N PHE A 361 0.25 -1.75 -8.79
CA PHE A 361 -0.60 -2.06 -9.95
C PHE A 361 -1.31 -0.84 -10.55
N ARG A 362 -2.12 -0.11 -9.76
CA ARG A 362 -2.78 1.11 -10.25
C ARG A 362 -3.02 2.15 -9.17
N GLU A 363 -2.43 3.33 -9.30
CA GLU A 363 -2.68 4.50 -8.45
C GLU A 363 -3.54 5.59 -9.12
N GLY A 364 -3.86 6.66 -8.39
CA GLY A 364 -4.52 7.84 -8.96
C GLY A 364 -6.02 7.70 -9.17
N PHE A 365 -6.68 6.84 -8.41
CA PHE A 365 -8.15 6.91 -8.24
C PHE A 365 -8.54 8.24 -7.57
N GLN A 366 -9.72 8.75 -7.88
CA GLN A 366 -10.11 10.10 -7.44
C GLN A 366 -10.35 10.22 -5.93
N SER A 367 -10.65 9.13 -5.24
CA SER A 367 -10.96 9.04 -3.80
C SER A 367 -10.43 7.71 -3.22
N GLY A 368 -10.64 7.42 -1.94
CA GLY A 368 -10.09 6.23 -1.28
C GLY A 368 -10.79 4.94 -1.74
N VAL A 369 -10.05 3.96 -2.27
CA VAL A 369 -10.62 2.70 -2.77
C VAL A 369 -11.14 1.86 -1.61
N LEU A 370 -12.44 1.59 -1.56
CA LEU A 370 -13.07 0.79 -0.51
C LEU A 370 -13.63 -0.54 -1.03
N ARG A 371 -14.28 -0.52 -2.20
CA ARG A 371 -15.03 -1.67 -2.73
C ARG A 371 -14.76 -1.89 -4.20
N MET A 372 -14.80 -3.14 -4.63
CA MET A 372 -14.49 -3.55 -6.00
C MET A 372 -15.40 -4.70 -6.45
N SER A 373 -15.92 -4.61 -7.67
CA SER A 373 -16.78 -5.67 -8.25
C SER A 373 -16.48 -5.85 -9.73
N TRP A 374 -16.37 -7.10 -10.19
CA TRP A 374 -16.09 -7.42 -11.58
C TRP A 374 -17.31 -7.13 -12.46
N GLY A 375 -17.12 -6.34 -13.52
CA GLY A 375 -18.09 -6.18 -14.59
C GLY A 375 -18.12 -7.39 -15.52
N HIS A 376 -19.20 -7.53 -16.27
CA HIS A 376 -19.37 -8.61 -17.25
C HIS A 376 -18.46 -8.46 -18.48
N ASP A 377 -17.86 -7.29 -18.69
CA ASP A 377 -16.84 -7.04 -19.72
C ASP A 377 -15.40 -7.35 -19.25
N GLY A 378 -15.23 -7.91 -18.05
CA GLY A 378 -13.93 -8.17 -17.44
C GLY A 378 -13.24 -6.95 -16.84
N SER A 379 -13.84 -5.75 -16.92
CA SER A 379 -13.34 -4.56 -16.22
C SER A 379 -13.74 -4.57 -14.73
N LEU A 380 -13.08 -3.77 -13.91
CA LEU A 380 -13.31 -3.72 -12.47
C LEU A 380 -13.98 -2.41 -12.07
N PHE A 381 -15.18 -2.47 -11.50
CA PHE A 381 -15.81 -1.30 -10.87
C PHE A 381 -15.19 -1.06 -9.49
N VAL A 382 -14.93 0.20 -9.16
CA VAL A 382 -14.17 0.64 -7.99
C VAL A 382 -14.95 1.74 -7.27
N GLY A 383 -15.51 1.37 -6.12
CA GLY A 383 -16.29 2.23 -5.24
C GLY A 383 -15.41 2.87 -4.17
N GLN A 384 -15.59 4.18 -3.97
CA GLN A 384 -14.60 4.99 -3.26
C GLN A 384 -15.23 5.95 -2.23
N THR A 385 -14.50 6.18 -1.14
CA THR A 385 -14.85 7.15 -0.09
C THR A 385 -13.64 7.60 0.73
N ASN A 386 -13.66 8.88 1.13
CA ASN A 386 -12.75 9.44 2.14
C ASN A 386 -13.40 9.52 3.53
N ARG A 387 -14.57 8.90 3.73
CA ARG A 387 -15.23 8.83 5.03
C ARG A 387 -14.52 7.80 5.92
N GLY A 388 -14.35 8.14 7.21
CA GLY A 388 -13.68 7.29 8.19
C GLY A 388 -12.16 7.42 8.18
N TRP A 389 -11.52 7.48 7.01
CA TRP A 389 -10.09 7.73 6.86
C TRP A 389 -9.82 8.58 5.62
N GLY A 390 -8.92 9.55 5.73
CA GLY A 390 -8.53 10.42 4.61
C GLY A 390 -7.72 9.65 3.56
N SER A 391 -7.75 10.12 2.31
CA SER A 391 -6.98 9.51 1.22
C SER A 391 -6.15 10.51 0.42
N THR A 392 -5.26 9.97 -0.40
CA THR A 392 -4.49 10.71 -1.42
C THR A 392 -5.41 11.26 -2.53
N GLY A 393 -6.50 10.54 -2.84
CA GLY A 393 -7.55 10.98 -3.75
C GLY A 393 -8.32 12.18 -3.20
N LYS A 394 -8.44 13.23 -4.01
CA LYS A 394 -8.95 14.54 -3.56
C LYS A 394 -10.48 14.65 -3.54
N ALA A 395 -11.20 13.74 -4.19
CA ALA A 395 -12.65 13.68 -4.16
C ALA A 395 -13.14 13.03 -2.85
N PRO A 396 -14.26 13.51 -2.27
CA PRO A 396 -14.79 12.96 -1.00
C PRO A 396 -15.32 11.53 -1.13
N TYR A 397 -15.72 11.13 -2.33
CA TYR A 397 -16.20 9.81 -2.72
C TYR A 397 -16.20 9.72 -4.25
N GLY A 398 -16.42 8.51 -4.78
CA GLY A 398 -16.49 8.31 -6.22
C GLY A 398 -16.93 6.90 -6.60
N LEU A 399 -17.26 6.73 -7.87
CA LEU A 399 -17.40 5.44 -8.54
C LEU A 399 -16.66 5.53 -9.86
N GLU A 400 -15.71 4.62 -10.07
CA GLU A 400 -14.90 4.57 -11.28
C GLU A 400 -14.80 3.13 -11.79
N ARG A 401 -14.41 2.95 -13.05
CA ARG A 401 -14.22 1.65 -13.68
C ARG A 401 -12.79 1.57 -14.20
N LEU A 402 -12.04 0.60 -13.71
CA LEU A 402 -10.70 0.29 -14.21
C LEU A 402 -10.84 -0.69 -15.38
N ALA A 403 -10.46 -0.25 -16.58
CA ALA A 403 -10.56 -1.03 -17.82
C ALA A 403 -9.19 -1.27 -18.44
N TRP A 404 -8.89 -2.52 -18.79
CA TRP A 404 -7.67 -2.89 -19.51
C TRP A 404 -7.74 -2.37 -20.96
N THR A 405 -6.62 -1.89 -21.51
CA THR A 405 -6.53 -1.33 -22.87
C THR A 405 -6.29 -2.37 -23.96
N GLY A 406 -6.20 -3.66 -23.61
CA GLY A 406 -5.74 -4.72 -24.51
C GLY A 406 -4.21 -4.76 -24.70
N LYS A 407 -3.45 -3.90 -24.01
CA LYS A 407 -1.98 -3.87 -24.06
C LYS A 407 -1.38 -4.55 -22.84
N THR A 408 -0.47 -5.49 -23.04
CA THR A 408 0.29 -6.13 -21.95
C THR A 408 1.38 -5.17 -21.43
N PRO A 409 1.42 -4.80 -20.13
CA PRO A 409 2.55 -4.08 -19.55
C PRO A 409 3.79 -4.98 -19.47
N PHE A 410 4.99 -4.41 -19.37
CA PHE A 410 6.19 -5.19 -19.01
C PHE A 410 6.36 -5.16 -17.50
N GLU A 411 6.16 -6.32 -16.85
CA GLU A 411 6.13 -6.46 -15.39
C GLU A 411 6.68 -7.82 -14.93
N MET A 412 7.01 -7.88 -13.65
CA MET A 412 7.13 -9.14 -12.91
C MET A 412 5.71 -9.70 -12.71
N LYS A 413 5.32 -10.66 -13.56
CA LYS A 413 4.03 -11.36 -13.44
C LYS A 413 3.97 -12.11 -12.11
N GLU A 414 5.00 -12.86 -11.77
CA GLU A 414 5.05 -13.72 -10.58
C GLU A 414 6.44 -13.64 -9.96
N ILE A 415 6.52 -13.87 -8.65
CA ILE A 415 7.76 -14.23 -7.98
C ILE A 415 7.46 -15.52 -7.22
N ARG A 416 8.19 -16.59 -7.53
CA ARG A 416 8.03 -17.92 -6.94
C ARG A 416 9.23 -18.24 -6.05
N ALA A 417 8.99 -18.85 -4.88
CA ALA A 417 10.10 -19.39 -4.09
C ALA A 417 10.76 -20.57 -4.81
N LYS A 418 12.06 -20.74 -4.59
CA LYS A 418 12.86 -21.91 -4.99
C LYS A 418 13.71 -22.36 -3.80
N VAL A 419 14.23 -23.58 -3.87
CA VAL A 419 15.10 -24.20 -2.86
C VAL A 419 16.38 -23.40 -2.52
N ASP A 420 16.75 -22.45 -3.38
CA ASP A 420 17.97 -21.64 -3.33
C ASP A 420 17.75 -20.14 -3.61
N GLY A 421 16.50 -19.66 -3.59
CA GLY A 421 16.19 -18.26 -3.86
C GLY A 421 14.80 -18.05 -4.46
N PHE A 422 14.73 -17.26 -5.53
CA PHE A 422 13.47 -16.86 -6.17
C PHE A 422 13.52 -16.99 -7.69
N GLU A 423 12.39 -17.24 -8.32
CA GLU A 423 12.21 -17.15 -9.76
C GLU A 423 11.20 -16.07 -10.08
N ILE A 424 11.63 -15.08 -10.85
CA ILE A 424 10.78 -14.00 -11.34
C ILE A 424 10.26 -14.43 -12.71
N VAL A 425 8.94 -14.49 -12.87
CA VAL A 425 8.28 -14.70 -14.17
C VAL A 425 7.84 -13.33 -14.69
N PHE A 426 8.10 -13.04 -15.96
CA PHE A 426 7.81 -11.76 -16.60
C PHE A 426 6.59 -11.87 -17.53
N THR A 427 5.89 -10.75 -17.74
CA THR A 427 4.76 -10.67 -18.68
C THR A 427 5.18 -10.64 -20.17
N GLN A 428 6.46 -10.37 -20.46
CA GLN A 428 7.05 -10.32 -21.80
C GLN A 428 8.52 -10.77 -21.72
N PRO A 429 9.13 -11.24 -22.84
CA PRO A 429 10.53 -11.63 -22.85
C PRO A 429 11.48 -10.49 -22.46
N VAL A 430 12.42 -10.78 -21.56
CA VAL A 430 13.47 -9.87 -21.11
C VAL A 430 14.64 -9.81 -22.09
N ASP A 431 15.33 -8.68 -22.13
CA ASP A 431 16.68 -8.64 -22.68
C ASP A 431 17.60 -9.46 -21.76
N LYS A 432 18.16 -10.56 -22.30
CA LYS A 432 18.95 -11.52 -21.52
C LYS A 432 20.21 -10.91 -20.91
N ALA A 433 20.80 -9.88 -21.51
CA ALA A 433 22.01 -9.25 -20.97
C ALA A 433 21.70 -8.40 -19.73
N THR A 434 20.63 -7.61 -19.75
CA THR A 434 20.17 -6.86 -18.57
C THR A 434 19.64 -7.79 -17.47
N ALA A 435 18.93 -8.86 -17.83
CA ALA A 435 18.39 -9.82 -16.87
C ALA A 435 19.46 -10.77 -16.27
N ALA A 436 20.56 -11.05 -16.97
CA ALA A 436 21.66 -11.84 -16.40
C ALA A 436 22.60 -11.03 -15.48
N ASN A 437 22.50 -9.69 -15.49
CA ASN A 437 23.37 -8.81 -14.73
C ASN A 437 22.92 -8.70 -13.24
N PRO A 438 23.75 -9.12 -12.25
CA PRO A 438 23.40 -8.99 -10.84
C PRO A 438 23.14 -7.55 -10.39
N ALA A 439 23.74 -6.55 -11.03
CA ALA A 439 23.52 -5.14 -10.71
C ALA A 439 22.13 -4.62 -11.15
N SER A 440 21.37 -5.40 -11.93
CA SER A 440 19.97 -5.09 -12.27
C SER A 440 19.00 -5.33 -11.11
N TYR A 441 19.46 -5.99 -10.05
CA TYR A 441 18.63 -6.47 -8.95
C TYR A 441 19.17 -6.04 -7.58
N ALA A 442 18.25 -5.96 -6.60
CA ALA A 442 18.61 -5.85 -5.19
C ALA A 442 17.57 -6.60 -4.35
N ILE A 443 18.01 -7.34 -3.33
CA ILE A 443 17.11 -8.06 -2.43
C ILE A 443 17.40 -7.68 -0.98
N THR A 444 16.35 -7.28 -0.26
CA THR A 444 16.41 -6.91 1.16
C THR A 444 15.34 -7.67 1.94
N GLY A 445 15.75 -8.49 2.89
CA GLY A 445 14.84 -9.16 3.83
C GLY A 445 14.56 -8.29 5.06
N PHE A 446 13.33 -8.28 5.56
CA PHE A 446 12.91 -7.57 6.79
C PHE A 446 11.64 -8.15 7.41
N SER A 447 11.24 -7.65 8.59
CA SER A 447 9.96 -7.99 9.23
C SER A 447 9.45 -6.81 10.08
N TYR A 448 8.39 -7.02 10.88
CA TYR A 448 7.75 -6.02 11.73
C TYR A 448 7.71 -6.47 13.20
N LYS A 449 7.91 -5.53 14.14
CA LYS A 449 7.62 -5.77 15.56
C LYS A 449 6.14 -6.08 15.77
N TYR A 450 5.85 -7.06 16.60
CA TYR A 450 4.54 -7.35 17.16
C TYR A 450 4.47 -6.79 18.59
N HIS A 451 3.76 -5.67 18.76
CA HIS A 451 3.78 -4.83 19.96
C HIS A 451 2.53 -3.93 20.03
N PRO A 452 2.15 -3.37 21.21
CA PRO A 452 0.95 -2.53 21.37
C PRO A 452 1.07 -1.11 20.78
N VAL A 453 2.22 -0.73 20.21
CA VAL A 453 2.42 0.59 19.59
C VAL A 453 1.63 0.66 18.29
N TYR A 454 1.04 1.82 17.99
CA TYR A 454 0.34 2.05 16.73
C TYR A 454 1.32 1.97 15.53
N GLY A 455 1.23 0.88 14.78
CA GLY A 455 2.13 0.59 13.67
C GLY A 455 3.48 0.04 14.11
N SER A 456 4.30 -0.34 13.12
CA SER A 456 5.61 -0.91 13.39
C SER A 456 6.67 -0.38 12.42
N PRO A 457 7.89 -0.04 12.91
CA PRO A 457 9.01 0.18 12.02
C PRO A 457 9.41 -1.14 11.34
N VAL A 458 10.04 -1.02 10.17
CA VAL A 458 10.78 -2.11 9.55
C VAL A 458 11.92 -2.52 10.51
N VAL A 459 12.02 -3.81 10.84
CA VAL A 459 13.04 -4.37 11.74
C VAL A 459 13.76 -5.56 11.11
N ASN A 460 14.93 -5.89 11.67
CA ASN A 460 15.78 -7.00 11.22
C ASN A 460 16.11 -6.94 9.71
N GLN A 461 16.21 -5.71 9.18
CA GLN A 461 16.51 -5.43 7.77
C GLN A 461 17.94 -5.87 7.45
N GLN A 462 18.09 -6.73 6.44
CA GLN A 462 19.38 -7.24 5.98
C GLN A 462 19.34 -7.45 4.47
N ASN A 463 20.48 -7.23 3.81
CA ASN A 463 20.64 -7.58 2.40
C ASN A 463 20.62 -9.11 2.24
N CYS A 464 20.09 -9.58 1.11
CA CYS A 464 20.11 -10.98 0.69
C CYS A 464 20.93 -11.08 -0.61
N PRO A 465 22.25 -11.36 -0.54
CA PRO A 465 23.14 -11.28 -1.70
C PRO A 465 22.78 -12.30 -2.79
N ILE A 466 22.72 -11.84 -4.04
CA ILE A 466 22.54 -12.71 -5.21
C ILE A 466 23.88 -13.38 -5.54
N LYS A 467 23.89 -14.71 -5.66
CA LYS A 467 25.09 -15.52 -5.98
C LYS A 467 25.18 -15.90 -7.45
N GLY A 468 24.04 -15.93 -8.14
CA GLY A 468 23.97 -16.25 -9.55
C GLY A 468 22.57 -16.00 -10.11
N ILE A 469 22.48 -15.85 -11.42
CA ILE A 469 21.24 -15.63 -12.14
C ILE A 469 21.22 -16.56 -13.36
N VAL A 470 20.11 -17.26 -13.57
CA VAL A 470 19.84 -18.02 -14.78
C VAL A 470 18.57 -17.46 -15.43
N VAL A 471 18.71 -16.92 -16.64
CA VAL A 471 17.58 -16.42 -17.45
C VAL A 471 17.12 -17.55 -18.36
N ALA A 472 15.81 -17.79 -18.43
CA ALA A 472 15.23 -18.84 -19.26
C ALA A 472 15.43 -18.57 -20.76
N ASP A 473 15.34 -19.63 -21.57
CA ASP A 473 15.66 -19.52 -22.99
C ASP A 473 14.65 -18.70 -23.80
N ASP A 474 13.39 -18.70 -23.39
CA ASP A 474 12.32 -17.83 -23.89
C ASP A 474 12.40 -16.37 -23.39
N GLY A 475 13.27 -16.11 -22.40
CA GLY A 475 13.36 -14.82 -21.71
C GLY A 475 12.17 -14.50 -20.80
N LEU A 476 11.26 -15.44 -20.53
CA LEU A 476 10.07 -15.20 -19.70
C LEU A 476 10.30 -15.40 -18.21
N SER A 477 11.46 -15.90 -17.78
CA SER A 477 11.82 -15.93 -16.36
C SER A 477 13.31 -15.73 -16.08
N ALA A 478 13.61 -15.33 -14.85
CA ALA A 478 14.96 -15.29 -14.30
C ALA A 478 14.96 -15.89 -12.88
N ARG A 479 15.73 -16.97 -12.67
CA ARG A 479 15.96 -17.58 -11.35
C ARG A 479 17.19 -16.93 -10.71
N LEU A 480 16.95 -16.24 -9.60
CA LEU A 480 17.94 -15.62 -8.73
C LEU A 480 18.32 -16.62 -7.64
N VAL A 481 19.59 -17.00 -7.55
CA VAL A 481 20.14 -17.75 -6.42
C VAL A 481 20.51 -16.75 -5.33
N VAL A 482 19.93 -16.89 -4.14
CA VAL A 482 19.92 -15.88 -3.08
C VAL A 482 20.46 -16.45 -1.77
N ASP A 483 21.42 -15.75 -1.19
CA ASP A 483 21.97 -16.01 0.14
C ASP A 483 21.21 -15.22 1.21
N ASN A 484 21.24 -15.69 2.46
CA ASN A 484 20.44 -15.17 3.57
C ASN A 484 18.92 -15.16 3.29
N LEU A 485 18.40 -16.25 2.71
CA LEU A 485 16.95 -16.48 2.57
C LEU A 485 16.37 -16.85 3.95
N ARG A 486 15.37 -16.09 4.44
CA ARG A 486 14.87 -16.20 5.82
C ARG A 486 13.37 -16.53 5.89
N LEU A 487 13.01 -17.62 6.56
CA LEU A 487 11.61 -17.98 6.81
C LEU A 487 10.93 -16.99 7.78
N THR A 488 9.67 -16.68 7.53
CA THR A 488 8.81 -15.69 8.18
C THR A 488 9.23 -14.23 8.00
N TYR A 489 10.03 -13.95 6.96
CA TYR A 489 10.45 -12.59 6.56
C TYR A 489 9.83 -12.18 5.22
N ILE A 490 9.77 -10.87 5.02
CA ILE A 490 9.41 -10.21 3.76
C ILE A 490 10.71 -9.90 3.01
N HIS A 491 10.77 -10.22 1.72
CA HIS A 491 11.88 -9.92 0.84
C HIS A 491 11.41 -8.88 -0.19
N GLU A 492 11.89 -7.64 -0.06
CA GLU A 492 11.83 -6.66 -1.16
C GLU A 492 12.79 -7.15 -2.24
N ILE A 493 12.24 -7.48 -3.42
CA ILE A 493 12.97 -7.91 -4.61
C ILE A 493 12.79 -6.82 -5.66
N LYS A 494 13.86 -6.06 -5.90
CA LYS A 494 13.95 -5.03 -6.93
C LYS A 494 14.61 -5.58 -8.18
N ALA A 495 14.13 -5.15 -9.34
CA ALA A 495 14.61 -5.55 -10.67
C ALA A 495 14.80 -4.31 -11.58
N GLU A 496 15.22 -3.18 -11.01
CA GLU A 496 15.23 -1.85 -11.65
C GLU A 496 16.08 -1.77 -12.94
N GLY A 497 17.10 -2.62 -13.09
CA GLY A 497 17.95 -2.68 -14.28
C GLY A 497 17.43 -3.56 -15.42
N VAL A 498 16.42 -4.41 -15.17
CA VAL A 498 15.88 -5.34 -16.18
C VAL A 498 15.12 -4.58 -17.27
N ARG A 499 15.29 -4.99 -18.52
CA ARG A 499 14.61 -4.40 -19.68
C ARG A 499 13.86 -5.46 -20.50
N SER A 500 12.79 -5.06 -21.19
CA SER A 500 12.13 -5.93 -22.17
C SER A 500 13.02 -6.09 -23.41
N TYR A 501 13.05 -7.30 -23.98
CA TYR A 501 13.73 -7.57 -25.24
C TYR A 501 13.13 -6.71 -26.37
N ALA A 502 11.80 -6.73 -26.47
CA ALA A 502 11.07 -5.88 -27.39
C ALA A 502 10.99 -4.44 -26.85
N GLY A 503 11.68 -3.51 -27.51
CA GLY A 503 11.52 -2.07 -27.29
C GLY A 503 12.28 -1.47 -26.10
N ASN A 504 13.10 -2.24 -25.38
CA ASN A 504 13.96 -1.78 -24.28
C ASN A 504 13.20 -1.02 -23.17
N LEU A 505 12.01 -1.51 -22.81
CA LEU A 505 11.16 -0.88 -21.79
C LEU A 505 11.66 -1.25 -20.39
N PRO A 506 11.63 -0.32 -19.41
CA PRO A 506 11.77 -0.68 -18.00
C PRO A 506 10.52 -1.43 -17.53
N LEU A 507 10.64 -2.18 -16.43
CA LEU A 507 9.47 -2.70 -15.72
C LEU A 507 8.58 -1.53 -15.28
N LEU A 508 7.27 -1.63 -15.53
CA LEU A 508 6.29 -0.65 -15.04
C LEU A 508 6.27 -0.62 -13.51
N HIS A 509 6.27 -1.81 -12.90
CA HIS A 509 6.46 -2.02 -11.46
C HIS A 509 7.76 -2.81 -11.24
N ASN A 510 8.78 -2.15 -10.70
CA ASN A 510 10.15 -2.67 -10.60
C ASN A 510 10.48 -3.34 -9.25
N ALA A 511 9.52 -3.43 -8.32
CA ALA A 511 9.69 -4.03 -7.00
C ALA A 511 8.51 -4.97 -6.67
N GLY A 512 8.83 -6.14 -6.13
CA GLY A 512 7.87 -7.07 -5.54
C GLY A 512 8.27 -7.42 -4.11
N TYR A 513 7.29 -7.71 -3.25
CA TYR A 513 7.50 -7.94 -1.82
C TYR A 513 7.04 -9.35 -1.47
N TYR A 514 7.98 -10.29 -1.45
CA TYR A 514 7.70 -11.71 -1.23
C TYR A 514 7.71 -12.05 0.27
N THR A 515 6.59 -12.53 0.80
CA THR A 515 6.52 -13.09 2.16
C THR A 515 6.82 -14.59 2.09
N LEU A 516 7.84 -15.06 2.80
CA LEU A 516 8.29 -16.46 2.73
C LEU A 516 8.02 -17.21 4.05
N HIS A 517 7.25 -18.28 4.01
CA HIS A 517 6.96 -19.14 5.17
C HIS A 517 7.48 -20.58 5.02
N ALA A 518 7.57 -21.08 3.79
CA ALA A 518 8.07 -22.40 3.44
C ALA A 518 8.99 -22.32 2.20
N ILE A 519 10.03 -23.15 2.18
CA ILE A 519 10.91 -23.33 1.02
C ILE A 519 10.46 -24.62 0.31
N PRO A 520 10.26 -24.61 -1.03
CA PRO A 520 9.85 -25.80 -1.77
C PRO A 520 11.00 -26.80 -1.89
N GLU A 521 10.63 -28.07 -2.06
CA GLU A 521 11.53 -29.12 -2.52
C GLU A 521 11.95 -28.86 -3.98
N GLY A 522 13.13 -29.34 -4.36
CA GLY A 522 13.65 -29.24 -5.73
C GLY A 522 15.17 -29.17 -5.78
N GLU A 523 15.72 -29.18 -7.00
CA GLU A 523 17.16 -29.11 -7.23
C GLU A 523 17.69 -27.68 -7.12
N LYS A 524 18.81 -27.52 -6.41
CA LYS A 524 19.57 -26.26 -6.38
C LYS A 524 20.31 -26.09 -7.71
N LEU A 525 20.35 -24.87 -8.23
CA LEU A 525 21.15 -24.57 -9.40
C LEU A 525 22.63 -24.82 -9.09
N SER A 526 23.25 -25.67 -9.92
CA SER A 526 24.71 -25.81 -9.96
C SER A 526 25.30 -24.57 -10.64
N LEU A 527 25.51 -23.51 -9.86
CA LEU A 527 26.25 -22.34 -10.33
C LEU A 527 27.69 -22.78 -10.66
N PRO A 528 28.25 -22.38 -11.82
CA PRO A 528 29.69 -22.51 -12.05
C PRO A 528 30.42 -21.85 -10.89
N ALA A 529 31.41 -22.53 -10.30
CA ALA A 529 32.20 -21.96 -9.23
C ALA A 529 32.79 -20.63 -9.72
N THR A 530 32.26 -19.50 -9.22
CA THR A 530 32.67 -18.17 -9.65
C THR A 530 34.13 -18.02 -9.29
N GLY A 531 34.99 -18.10 -10.30
CA GLY A 531 36.42 -18.04 -10.10
C GLY A 531 36.78 -16.76 -9.36
N HIS A 532 37.22 -16.90 -8.11
CA HIS A 532 38.21 -15.96 -7.61
C HIS A 532 39.34 -15.95 -8.63
N ALA A 533 39.58 -14.81 -9.28
CA ALA A 533 40.76 -14.58 -10.09
C ALA A 533 41.99 -14.49 -9.18
N GLY A 534 42.28 -15.57 -8.46
CA GLY A 534 43.54 -15.78 -7.78
C GLY A 534 44.57 -16.08 -8.84
N HIS A 535 45.39 -15.08 -9.18
CA HIS A 535 46.59 -15.33 -9.95
C HIS A 535 47.43 -16.40 -9.25
N SER A 536 47.75 -17.46 -10.01
CA SER A 536 48.44 -18.64 -9.52
C SER A 536 49.76 -18.29 -8.86
N ALA A 537 49.93 -18.74 -7.61
CA ALA A 537 51.19 -18.61 -6.91
C ALA A 537 52.19 -19.67 -7.42
N THR A 538 53.12 -19.26 -8.29
CA THR A 538 54.41 -19.94 -8.49
C THR A 538 55.50 -19.00 -8.01
N GLY A 539 56.13 -19.31 -6.88
CA GLY A 539 57.01 -18.37 -6.20
C GLY A 539 58.47 -18.46 -6.62
N GLN A 540 59.25 -17.44 -6.25
CA GLN A 540 60.52 -17.66 -5.53
C GLN A 540 60.98 -16.41 -4.78
N THR A 541 61.73 -16.69 -3.73
CA THR A 541 62.48 -15.84 -2.78
C THR A 541 63.04 -14.50 -3.28
N GLY A 542 62.91 -13.45 -2.47
CA GLY A 542 63.69 -12.21 -2.59
C GLY A 542 63.51 -11.26 -1.39
N THR A 543 64.57 -11.02 -0.62
CA THR A 543 64.57 -10.13 0.56
C THR A 543 65.00 -8.70 0.23
N GLN A 544 64.35 -7.69 0.84
CA GLN A 544 64.94 -6.50 1.51
C GLN A 544 64.25 -5.14 1.24
N LYS A 545 63.99 -4.46 2.38
CA LYS A 545 64.14 -3.02 2.67
C LYS A 545 63.29 -1.95 1.94
N ALA A 546 63.03 -0.90 2.71
CA ALA A 546 62.26 0.28 2.34
C ALA A 546 63.05 1.33 1.55
N GLY A 547 62.35 2.08 0.72
CA GLY A 547 62.79 3.33 0.09
C GLY A 547 61.57 4.18 -0.26
N ALA A 548 61.63 5.49 -0.02
CA ALA A 548 60.49 6.40 -0.19
C ALA A 548 60.63 7.28 -1.45
N SER A 549 59.53 7.42 -2.20
CA SER A 549 59.21 8.36 -3.31
C SER A 549 58.21 7.64 -4.23
N GLY A 550 57.32 8.26 -5.01
CA GLY A 550 56.87 9.66 -5.12
C GLY A 550 55.44 9.64 -5.71
N GLN A 551 54.81 10.81 -5.88
CA GLN A 551 53.43 10.94 -6.41
C GLN A 551 53.30 10.31 -7.83
N THR A 552 52.16 9.81 -8.31
CA THR A 552 50.80 10.37 -8.31
C THR A 552 49.73 9.27 -8.48
N GLY A 553 48.54 9.45 -7.90
CA GLY A 553 47.41 8.53 -8.11
C GLY A 553 46.05 9.21 -7.92
N THR A 554 45.26 9.30 -9.00
CA THR A 554 43.92 9.90 -9.02
C THR A 554 42.89 8.97 -8.38
N LYS A 555 42.61 9.19 -7.08
CA LYS A 555 41.45 8.56 -6.42
C LYS A 555 40.13 9.14 -6.95
N GLN A 556 39.38 8.37 -7.73
CA GLN A 556 37.92 8.51 -7.73
C GLN A 556 37.38 7.89 -6.43
N THR A 557 36.87 8.75 -5.55
CA THR A 557 36.26 8.32 -4.28
C THR A 557 34.85 7.81 -4.53
N GLY A 558 34.56 6.56 -4.16
CA GLY A 558 33.19 6.04 -4.08
C GLY A 558 32.33 6.87 -3.12
N ALA A 559 31.06 7.08 -3.47
CA ALA A 559 30.14 7.88 -2.68
C ALA A 559 29.82 7.22 -1.32
N PRO A 560 29.77 7.96 -0.20
CA PRO A 560 29.43 7.39 1.10
C PRO A 560 27.97 6.92 1.21
N GLN A 561 27.73 5.93 2.07
CA GLN A 561 26.39 5.51 2.49
C GLN A 561 25.62 6.70 3.08
N ALA A 562 24.42 6.95 2.56
CA ALA A 562 23.64 8.13 2.92
C ALA A 562 22.93 7.98 4.28
N LYS A 563 23.36 8.77 5.26
CA LYS A 563 22.55 9.17 6.42
C LYS A 563 21.70 10.40 6.08
N PRO A 564 20.67 10.75 6.87
CA PRO A 564 19.90 11.98 6.67
C PRO A 564 20.79 13.24 6.66
N ALA A 565 20.32 14.29 5.98
CA ALA A 565 21.02 15.58 5.91
C ALA A 565 20.97 16.33 7.25
N ALA A 566 21.72 15.85 8.26
CA ALA A 566 21.68 16.32 9.65
C ALA A 566 21.87 17.84 9.82
N GLY A 567 22.55 18.51 8.89
CA GLY A 567 22.69 19.97 8.87
C GLY A 567 21.40 20.76 8.55
N LYS A 568 20.30 20.09 8.17
CA LYS A 568 19.01 20.71 7.78
C LYS A 568 17.91 20.58 8.83
N ARG A 569 18.15 19.85 9.93
CA ARG A 569 17.26 19.72 11.09
C ARG A 569 18.01 20.12 12.36
N ILE A 570 17.86 21.38 12.74
CA ILE A 570 18.57 21.99 13.88
C ILE A 570 17.57 22.18 15.03
N THR A 571 17.58 21.29 16.01
CA THR A 571 16.59 21.26 17.13
C THR A 571 17.03 22.05 18.37
N LYS A 572 18.29 22.49 18.42
CA LYS A 572 18.82 23.40 19.45
C LYS A 572 19.06 24.77 18.82
N MET A 573 18.80 25.85 19.57
CA MET A 573 19.05 27.20 19.07
C MET A 573 20.54 27.36 18.68
N PRO A 574 20.87 27.84 17.46
CA PRO A 574 22.26 27.98 17.02
C PRO A 574 23.08 28.91 17.92
N ALA A 575 24.35 28.58 18.13
CA ALA A 575 25.28 29.46 18.84
C ALA A 575 25.37 30.84 18.16
N GLY A 576 25.36 31.92 18.96
CA GLY A 576 25.30 33.29 18.46
C GLY A 576 23.88 33.79 18.11
N TRP A 577 22.82 33.05 18.47
CA TRP A 577 21.45 33.56 18.51
C TRP A 577 21.07 33.90 19.95
N GLU A 578 20.81 35.17 20.25
CA GLU A 578 20.19 35.59 21.52
C GLU A 578 18.70 35.25 21.54
N LYS A 579 18.03 35.46 20.39
CA LYS A 579 16.64 35.11 20.13
C LYS A 579 16.43 34.83 18.64
N ALA A 580 15.28 34.26 18.31
CA ALA A 580 14.77 34.23 16.94
C ALA A 580 14.07 35.57 16.61
N ASP A 581 14.22 36.03 15.37
CA ASP A 581 13.56 37.24 14.84
C ASP A 581 12.07 36.98 14.60
N LYS A 582 11.71 35.73 14.28
CA LYS A 582 10.33 35.26 14.17
C LYS A 582 10.19 33.91 14.88
N SER A 583 9.20 33.81 15.77
CA SER A 583 8.68 32.52 16.24
C SER A 583 7.40 32.19 15.49
N ILE A 584 7.25 30.93 15.09
CA ILE A 584 6.09 30.37 14.40
C ILE A 584 5.67 29.11 15.15
N THR A 585 4.39 29.01 15.47
CA THR A 585 3.75 27.73 15.81
C THR A 585 2.98 27.28 14.58
N LEU A 586 3.15 26.04 14.16
CA LEU A 586 2.43 25.40 13.06
C LEU A 586 1.82 24.11 13.60
N SER A 587 0.58 23.82 13.26
CA SER A 587 -0.11 22.60 13.68
C SER A 587 -0.72 21.86 12.48
N THR A 588 -1.32 20.71 12.75
CA THR A 588 -2.10 19.93 11.78
C THR A 588 -3.60 20.15 11.96
N LEU A 589 -4.36 19.96 10.87
CA LEU A 589 -5.81 19.91 10.85
C LEU A 589 -6.28 18.61 10.18
N PRO A 590 -7.45 18.07 10.56
CA PRO A 590 -8.04 16.91 9.90
C PRO A 590 -8.15 17.06 8.38
N GLY A 591 -7.95 15.95 7.67
CA GLY A 591 -7.98 15.92 6.20
C GLY A 591 -6.67 16.39 5.55
N LEU A 592 -5.52 15.99 6.12
CA LEU A 592 -4.18 16.18 5.55
C LEU A 592 -3.82 17.64 5.28
N LYS A 593 -3.95 18.50 6.31
CA LYS A 593 -3.69 19.94 6.22
C LYS A 593 -2.82 20.45 7.36
N TYR A 594 -2.09 21.53 7.08
CA TYR A 594 -1.55 22.40 8.13
C TYR A 594 -2.60 23.42 8.56
N ASP A 595 -2.52 23.88 9.81
CA ASP A 595 -3.40 24.94 10.34
C ASP A 595 -3.19 26.30 9.65
N GLN A 596 -1.98 26.52 9.12
CA GLN A 596 -1.63 27.67 8.30
C GLN A 596 -1.19 27.18 6.92
N GLY A 597 -1.84 27.70 5.87
CA GLY A 597 -1.43 27.51 4.48
C GLY A 597 -0.36 28.49 4.00
N MET A 598 -0.09 29.57 4.75
CA MET A 598 0.95 30.55 4.45
C MET A 598 1.64 31.02 5.74
N LEU A 599 2.97 31.08 5.70
CA LEU A 599 3.85 31.61 6.73
C LEU A 599 4.66 32.78 6.14
N THR A 600 4.73 33.93 6.81
CA THR A 600 5.49 35.08 6.31
C THR A 600 6.70 35.38 7.20
N VAL A 601 7.88 35.51 6.57
CA VAL A 601 9.16 35.80 7.22
C VAL A 601 9.96 36.82 6.42
N LYS A 602 10.84 37.59 7.07
CA LYS A 602 11.81 38.42 6.37
C LYS A 602 12.97 37.61 5.80
N ALA A 603 13.49 38.01 4.65
CA ALA A 603 14.69 37.44 4.03
C ALA A 603 15.86 37.37 5.03
N GLY A 604 16.52 36.20 5.09
CA GLY A 604 17.66 35.95 5.99
C GLY A 604 17.33 35.88 7.50
N SER A 605 16.08 36.09 7.90
CA SER A 605 15.71 36.21 9.32
C SER A 605 15.84 34.89 10.10
N LYS A 606 16.15 34.98 11.39
CA LYS A 606 16.28 33.84 12.32
C LYS A 606 14.89 33.34 12.70
N VAL A 607 14.50 32.17 12.21
CA VAL A 607 13.19 31.56 12.46
C VAL A 607 13.32 30.47 13.52
N LYS A 608 12.42 30.49 14.51
CA LYS A 608 12.08 29.37 15.40
C LYS A 608 10.72 28.84 14.96
N LEU A 609 10.66 27.60 14.49
CA LEU A 609 9.41 26.92 14.17
C LEU A 609 9.16 25.82 15.21
N THR A 610 8.03 25.89 15.91
CA THR A 610 7.46 24.74 16.63
C THR A 610 6.40 24.13 15.74
N PHE A 611 6.59 22.89 15.32
CA PHE A 611 5.56 22.09 14.66
C PHE A 611 4.95 21.13 15.69
N THR A 612 3.63 21.08 15.76
CA THR A 612 2.85 20.16 16.60
C THR A 612 1.99 19.28 15.71
N ASN A 613 1.96 17.98 15.98
CA ASN A 613 1.05 17.06 15.31
C ASN A 613 -0.14 16.72 16.19
N ASN A 614 -1.29 17.33 15.89
CA ASN A 614 -2.59 17.12 16.52
C ASN A 614 -3.50 16.16 15.72
N ASP A 615 -2.98 15.48 14.69
CA ASP A 615 -3.72 14.58 13.80
C ASP A 615 -3.36 13.12 14.13
N ASP A 616 -4.23 12.18 13.78
CA ASP A 616 -4.11 10.75 14.12
C ASP A 616 -3.10 10.00 13.23
N MET A 617 -2.47 10.71 12.29
CA MET A 617 -1.44 10.20 11.37
C MET A 617 -0.08 10.85 11.59
N PRO A 618 1.05 10.17 11.27
CA PRO A 618 2.37 10.78 11.34
C PRO A 618 2.58 11.87 10.27
N HIS A 619 3.18 13.00 10.67
CA HIS A 619 3.42 14.14 9.78
C HIS A 619 4.80 14.75 9.99
N ASN A 620 5.37 15.33 8.94
CA ASN A 620 6.59 16.15 9.02
C ASN A 620 6.38 17.49 8.29
N VAL A 621 7.31 18.41 8.44
CA VAL A 621 7.38 19.65 7.64
C VAL A 621 8.71 19.67 6.93
N VAL A 622 8.71 19.70 5.60
CA VAL A 622 9.90 19.83 4.77
C VAL A 622 9.80 21.11 3.93
N PHE A 623 10.62 22.10 4.24
CA PHE A 623 10.78 23.32 3.43
C PHE A 623 11.65 23.00 2.22
N VAL A 624 11.24 23.46 1.04
CA VAL A 624 11.90 23.16 -0.23
C VAL A 624 12.09 24.41 -1.09
N ASN A 625 13.00 24.32 -2.06
CA ASN A 625 13.15 25.35 -3.10
C ASN A 625 11.83 25.58 -3.88
N PRO A 626 11.61 26.77 -4.45
CA PRO A 626 10.44 27.04 -5.29
C PRO A 626 10.32 26.00 -6.42
N GLY A 627 9.10 25.51 -6.66
CA GLY A 627 8.80 24.45 -7.64
C GLY A 627 9.24 23.03 -7.27
N ALA A 628 10.04 22.80 -6.22
CA ALA A 628 10.61 21.49 -5.93
C ALA A 628 9.69 20.53 -5.13
N ALA A 629 8.48 20.95 -4.75
CA ALA A 629 7.66 20.21 -3.78
C ALA A 629 7.18 18.84 -4.30
N ASP A 630 6.85 18.71 -5.58
CA ASP A 630 6.44 17.42 -6.17
C ASP A 630 7.63 16.48 -6.39
N GLU A 631 8.78 17.01 -6.78
CA GLU A 631 10.03 16.26 -6.91
C GLU A 631 10.47 15.68 -5.56
N ILE A 632 10.49 16.51 -4.50
CA ILE A 632 10.83 16.07 -3.14
C ILE A 632 9.78 15.08 -2.60
N GLY A 633 8.50 15.30 -2.85
CA GLY A 633 7.44 14.36 -2.46
C GLY A 633 7.57 12.99 -3.14
N LYS A 634 7.81 12.96 -4.46
CA LYS A 634 8.07 11.72 -5.20
C LYS A 634 9.36 11.03 -4.72
N ALA A 635 10.43 11.79 -4.51
CA ALA A 635 11.68 11.26 -3.98
C ALA A 635 11.54 10.71 -2.55
N ALA A 636 10.64 11.26 -1.74
CA ALA A 636 10.31 10.76 -0.40
C ALA A 636 9.55 9.42 -0.43
N MET A 637 8.60 9.25 -1.36
CA MET A 637 7.93 7.95 -1.57
C MET A 637 8.90 6.89 -2.10
N ALA A 638 9.79 7.27 -3.02
CA ALA A 638 10.80 6.40 -3.60
C ALA A 638 11.87 5.88 -2.60
N LEU A 639 11.86 6.37 -1.34
CA LEU A 639 12.74 5.85 -0.28
C LEU A 639 12.37 4.42 0.14
N GLY A 640 11.13 3.99 -0.09
CA GLY A 640 10.63 2.66 0.28
C GLY A 640 10.92 2.35 1.75
N LEU A 641 11.55 1.19 2.00
CA LEU A 641 11.89 0.72 3.35
C LEU A 641 12.81 1.66 4.14
N LYS A 642 13.59 2.54 3.47
CA LYS A 642 14.44 3.55 4.13
C LYS A 642 13.67 4.79 4.59
N GLY A 643 12.40 4.91 4.20
CA GLY A 643 11.53 6.04 4.53
C GLY A 643 11.48 6.33 6.04
N PRO A 644 11.11 5.36 6.90
CA PRO A 644 11.06 5.55 8.35
C PRO A 644 12.39 6.01 8.97
N GLU A 645 13.52 5.37 8.64
CA GLU A 645 14.85 5.76 9.14
C GLU A 645 15.16 7.22 8.75
N MET A 646 14.94 7.56 7.49
CA MET A 646 15.21 8.91 6.96
C MET A 646 14.09 9.93 7.23
N GLN A 647 13.12 9.61 8.09
CA GLN A 647 12.00 10.50 8.44
C GLN A 647 11.14 10.94 7.24
N TYR A 648 11.17 10.14 6.17
CA TYR A 648 10.68 10.42 4.82
C TYR A 648 11.25 11.72 4.19
N VAL A 649 12.45 12.14 4.60
CA VAL A 649 13.14 13.30 4.01
C VAL A 649 14.25 12.81 3.07
N PRO A 650 14.08 12.92 1.74
CA PRO A 650 15.08 12.47 0.79
C PRO A 650 16.33 13.36 0.85
N ASN A 651 17.51 12.75 0.68
CA ASN A 651 18.77 13.48 0.64
C ASN A 651 18.89 14.27 -0.67
N SER A 652 18.35 15.50 -0.70
CA SER A 652 18.35 16.39 -1.85
C SER A 652 18.89 17.77 -1.48
N PRO A 653 19.63 18.45 -2.39
CA PRO A 653 20.00 19.85 -2.21
C PRO A 653 18.77 20.78 -2.20
N LYS A 654 17.63 20.37 -2.79
CA LYS A 654 16.40 21.17 -2.85
C LYS A 654 15.56 21.15 -1.57
N VAL A 655 15.86 20.26 -0.62
CA VAL A 655 15.37 20.38 0.77
C VAL A 655 16.15 21.50 1.46
N LEU A 656 15.46 22.45 2.09
CA LEU A 656 16.08 23.55 2.82
C LEU A 656 16.22 23.21 4.30
N HIS A 657 15.08 22.99 4.96
CA HIS A 657 14.96 22.71 6.39
C HIS A 657 13.86 21.68 6.62
N HIS A 658 13.96 20.88 7.68
CA HIS A 658 12.92 19.91 8.01
C HIS A 658 12.80 19.58 9.50
N THR A 659 11.62 19.12 9.90
CA THR A 659 11.41 18.41 11.17
C THR A 659 11.74 16.91 11.03
N LYS A 660 11.71 16.16 12.14
CA LYS A 660 11.49 14.71 12.10
C LYS A 660 10.05 14.39 11.68
N LEU A 661 9.75 13.10 11.49
CA LEU A 661 8.38 12.62 11.43
C LEU A 661 7.79 12.63 12.85
N LEU A 662 6.81 13.51 13.07
CA LEU A 662 6.07 13.60 14.33
C LEU A 662 4.98 12.55 14.36
N GLN A 663 4.98 11.72 15.41
CA GLN A 663 3.85 10.87 15.74
C GLN A 663 2.68 11.72 16.26
N PRO A 664 1.43 11.23 16.15
CA PRO A 664 0.26 11.85 16.75
C PRO A 664 0.47 12.23 18.22
N GLY A 665 0.10 13.46 18.58
CA GLY A 665 0.26 14.03 19.92
C GLY A 665 1.67 14.57 20.24
N THR A 666 2.62 14.54 19.30
CA THR A 666 4.00 14.99 19.54
C THR A 666 4.32 16.34 18.88
N ALA A 667 5.36 17.01 19.38
CA ALA A 667 5.85 18.28 18.84
C ALA A 667 7.38 18.28 18.66
N GLU A 668 7.87 19.13 17.76
CA GLU A 668 9.30 19.44 17.61
C GLU A 668 9.52 20.92 17.33
N THR A 669 10.57 21.48 17.90
CA THR A 669 11.07 22.81 17.54
C THR A 669 12.33 22.68 16.67
N ILE A 670 12.35 23.40 15.55
CA ILE A 670 13.54 23.58 14.71
C ILE A 670 13.89 25.07 14.56
N TYR A 671 15.16 25.34 14.28
CA TYR A 671 15.73 26.67 14.12
C TYR A 671 16.40 26.78 12.75
N PHE A 672 16.08 27.82 11.97
CA PHE A 672 16.70 28.03 10.65
C PHE A 672 16.74 29.49 10.25
N LYS A 673 17.68 29.86 9.37
CA LYS A 673 17.62 31.16 8.69
C LYS A 673 16.68 31.04 7.51
N ALA A 674 15.73 31.96 7.38
CA ALA A 674 14.94 32.09 6.16
C ALA A 674 15.88 32.30 4.95
N PRO A 675 15.49 31.85 3.73
CA PRO A 675 16.22 32.16 2.50
C PRO A 675 16.56 33.65 2.38
N SER A 676 17.71 33.97 1.79
CA SER A 676 18.13 35.36 1.55
C SER A 676 17.48 35.97 0.31
N GLN A 677 16.94 35.14 -0.59
CA GLN A 677 16.19 35.57 -1.76
C GLN A 677 14.70 35.64 -1.39
N PRO A 678 14.03 36.79 -1.59
CA PRO A 678 12.57 36.86 -1.49
C PRO A 678 11.88 35.93 -2.47
N GLY A 679 10.69 35.45 -2.11
CA GLY A 679 9.90 34.53 -2.92
C GLY A 679 9.06 33.55 -2.11
N ASP A 680 8.33 32.70 -2.82
CA ASP A 680 7.44 31.70 -2.24
C ASP A 680 8.11 30.32 -2.23
N TYR A 681 8.46 29.87 -1.03
CA TYR A 681 9.08 28.58 -0.77
C TYR A 681 8.03 27.60 -0.24
N MET A 682 7.85 26.45 -0.86
CA MET A 682 6.87 25.49 -0.36
C MET A 682 7.37 24.81 0.91
N TYR A 683 6.46 24.57 1.86
CA TYR A 683 6.62 23.50 2.85
C TYR A 683 5.58 22.41 2.61
N VAL A 684 5.99 21.16 2.80
CA VAL A 684 5.20 19.99 2.41
C VAL A 684 5.41 18.85 3.40
N CYS A 685 4.35 18.10 3.71
CA CYS A 685 4.49 16.84 4.43
C CYS A 685 4.92 15.75 3.45
N THR A 686 6.06 15.12 3.69
CA THR A 686 6.65 14.12 2.80
C THR A 686 6.41 12.68 3.25
N PHE A 687 5.61 12.47 4.31
CA PHE A 687 5.06 11.14 4.61
C PHE A 687 4.28 10.59 3.40
N PRO A 688 4.33 9.27 3.11
CA PRO A 688 3.82 8.72 1.84
C PRO A 688 2.37 9.09 1.55
N GLY A 689 2.11 9.59 0.33
CA GLY A 689 0.79 10.08 -0.11
C GLY A 689 0.44 11.52 0.33
N HIS A 690 1.00 12.04 1.42
CA HIS A 690 0.57 13.34 1.97
C HIS A 690 1.00 14.55 1.12
N TYR A 691 2.12 14.43 0.38
CA TYR A 691 2.76 15.57 -0.28
C TYR A 691 1.91 16.27 -1.35
N GLN A 692 0.89 15.60 -1.89
CA GLN A 692 0.01 16.13 -2.94
C GLN A 692 -1.09 17.07 -2.42
N VAL A 693 -1.36 17.03 -1.11
CA VAL A 693 -2.47 17.74 -0.44
C VAL A 693 -1.99 18.58 0.75
N MET A 694 -1.04 18.07 1.53
CA MET A 694 -0.59 18.70 2.77
C MET A 694 0.62 19.61 2.52
N ARG A 695 0.33 20.85 2.10
CA ARG A 695 1.34 21.85 1.68
C ARG A 695 0.96 23.25 2.17
N GLY A 696 1.95 24.12 2.25
CA GLY A 696 1.76 25.56 2.43
C GLY A 696 2.96 26.36 1.89
N VAL A 697 2.88 27.68 2.00
CA VAL A 697 3.86 28.63 1.43
C VAL A 697 4.59 29.40 2.52
N LEU A 698 5.91 29.22 2.63
CA LEU A 698 6.78 30.16 3.33
C LEU A 698 7.11 31.32 2.39
N ARG A 699 6.40 32.43 2.55
CA ARG A 699 6.62 33.68 1.84
C ARG A 699 7.75 34.46 2.50
N VAL A 700 8.84 34.65 1.76
CA VAL A 700 10.03 35.38 2.16
C VAL A 700 9.99 36.77 1.54
N GLN A 701 10.12 37.83 2.36
CA GLN A 701 10.01 39.24 1.96
C GLN A 701 11.19 40.10 2.42
#